data_AF-A0A7W2TIL3-F1
#
_entry.id   AF-A0A7W2TIL3-F1
#
_cell.length_a   1.000
_cell.length_b   1.000
_cell.length_c   1.000
_cell.angle_alpha   90.00
_cell.angle_beta   90.00
_cell.angle_gamma   90.00
#
_symmetry.space_group_name_H-M   'P 1'
#
loop_
_entity.id
_entity.type
_entity.pdbx_description
1 polymer ?
#
loop_
_entity_poly.entity_id
_entity_poly.type
_entity_poly.pdbx_seq_one_letter_code
_entity_poly.pdbx_strand_id
1 'polypeptide(L)'
;MKFKIQLLTKIKHKKTYKPLKINFIQLALPLLLVVFVTQASVIQPAIDQQPHIRVATFNVSMDATNYLPNNKIGSGVELIAALKDDRQQIKNIAEIIQRNRPDIILLNEFDYIADPKQGVEIFLKQYLGKSPQGIAAIDYPYYYFAPVNTGVSTPFDLDNNGKKTNNLGDAQGYGHFPGHFGMLVLSKYPIVEDNIRTFQHFLWKDMPNAIVPINPSTKEHWYNEQEWQMLRLSSKSHWDIPINVQGKLVHILASHPTPPVFDGEEDRNGARNHDEIRFWQDYITPNKGNYIYDDQGGKGGLTLDSRFIILGDQNASKDEGAARKEGISNLLASPYINNDMTPASVAGIKNSNSPFAANHTAGWGMQADYVLPSRLGINLQNNGVFWPKKDSPLYRLIETRSASSDHRLVWADLTLTAKDKQAKNIIMVIGDGMGPAYTTGYRYYMDNINTPRVETTIFDELLTGMASTYPVNSQGYVTDSAAAATALSTGYKTYNGAIGVDVNKKPLLTLMERAKQLGKKTGLVVTSQINHATPAAYFSHNESRKNYNEIADSYFDEKINGHFKADLMLGGGSKYFIRPDRDLVSEFKQAGFQYIDDLSKLTSLNKQQSVLGLFAEVGLPWTLDNKNENHLLAMAKAGVRHLENNQGYVLLVEASQIDWAGHSNDIAAAMAEMQDLAETLTWLKNYVENRHDTLLVATADHSTGGLTLGANGDYRWQPEFLKNLSVSPKSISTKLAHQNTAISAQQLTDALGFIITDQEANLFIDRSDEKSIYEQIKLLIDARTNTGWTSSGHTGIDVQVFATGNGAKAFNRHQTNTDIAKQLFLVLEGN
;
A
#
# COMPACT_ATOMS: atom_id res chain seq x y z
N MET A 1 51.55 27.75 -38.69
CA MET A 1 52.89 27.88 -39.31
C MET A 1 53.82 26.82 -38.69
N LYS A 2 55.13 26.78 -38.97
CA LYS A 2 56.04 25.62 -38.70
C LYS A 2 56.37 25.33 -37.21
N PHE A 3 57.02 24.17 -36.99
CA PHE A 3 57.60 23.55 -35.76
C PHE A 3 56.63 22.68 -34.91
N LYS A 4 56.78 21.35 -34.70
CA LYS A 4 57.76 20.27 -35.05
C LYS A 4 58.95 20.03 -34.08
N ILE A 5 59.19 18.72 -33.77
CA ILE A 5 60.33 18.10 -33.00
C ILE A 5 60.10 18.20 -31.46
N GLN A 6 60.41 17.25 -30.54
CA GLN A 6 61.19 15.98 -30.40
C GLN A 6 60.41 15.01 -29.44
N LEU A 7 60.66 13.71 -29.17
CA LEU A 7 61.59 12.67 -29.67
C LEU A 7 61.01 11.20 -29.63
N LEU A 8 61.56 10.30 -28.77
CA LEU A 8 61.49 8.81 -28.77
C LEU A 8 61.81 8.27 -27.31
N THR A 9 61.84 6.98 -26.89
CA THR A 9 61.81 5.64 -27.56
C THR A 9 61.53 4.49 -26.56
N LYS A 10 61.44 3.24 -27.10
CA LYS A 10 61.44 1.88 -26.45
C LYS A 10 60.03 1.39 -26.05
N ILE A 11 59.68 0.09 -26.12
CA ILE A 11 60.38 -1.11 -26.68
C ILE A 11 59.36 -2.13 -27.26
N LYS A 12 59.82 -3.22 -27.90
CA LYS A 12 59.00 -4.38 -28.31
C LYS A 12 59.75 -5.71 -28.10
N HIS A 13 59.03 -6.78 -27.73
CA HIS A 13 59.47 -8.18 -27.89
C HIS A 13 58.27 -9.11 -28.20
N LYS A 14 58.55 -10.27 -28.82
CA LYS A 14 57.54 -11.18 -29.41
C LYS A 14 58.06 -12.63 -29.42
N LYS A 15 57.28 -13.61 -28.96
CA LYS A 15 57.43 -15.09 -29.12
C LYS A 15 56.05 -15.71 -28.81
N THR A 16 55.29 -16.30 -29.73
CA THR A 16 55.41 -17.62 -30.41
C THR A 16 55.26 -18.83 -29.49
N TYR A 17 54.15 -19.56 -29.60
CA TYR A 17 53.91 -20.89 -29.02
C TYR A 17 54.10 -22.00 -30.08
N LYS A 18 54.40 -23.22 -29.63
CA LYS A 18 54.38 -24.46 -30.43
C LYS A 18 53.36 -25.46 -29.83
N PRO A 19 52.66 -26.28 -30.64
CA PRO A 19 51.83 -27.38 -30.16
C PRO A 19 52.62 -28.68 -30.00
N LEU A 20 52.11 -29.61 -29.19
CA LEU A 20 52.44 -31.04 -29.27
C LEU A 20 51.15 -31.87 -29.35
N LYS A 21 51.18 -32.95 -30.15
CA LYS A 21 50.15 -34.00 -30.17
C LYS A 21 50.66 -35.19 -29.37
N ILE A 22 49.81 -35.81 -28.56
CA ILE A 22 49.90 -37.25 -28.22
C ILE A 22 48.48 -37.79 -28.22
N ASN A 23 48.25 -38.94 -28.85
CA ASN A 23 47.04 -39.74 -28.70
C ASN A 23 47.30 -41.16 -29.21
N PHE A 24 46.90 -42.19 -28.45
CA PHE A 24 46.33 -43.51 -28.87
C PHE A 24 46.66 -44.70 -27.95
N ILE A 25 45.79 -45.71 -28.09
CA ILE A 25 45.82 -47.12 -27.64
C ILE A 25 45.16 -47.40 -26.27
N GLN A 26 44.31 -48.44 -26.29
CA GLN A 26 43.46 -48.96 -25.22
C GLN A 26 44.03 -50.28 -24.68
N LEU A 27 43.61 -50.73 -23.48
CA LEU A 27 42.94 -52.05 -23.28
C LEU A 27 42.69 -52.42 -21.81
N ALA A 28 41.75 -53.35 -21.62
CA ALA A 28 41.55 -54.27 -20.48
C ALA A 28 41.02 -53.76 -19.11
N LEU A 29 39.86 -54.31 -18.74
CA LEU A 29 39.42 -54.64 -17.37
C LEU A 29 40.01 -56.03 -16.96
N PRO A 30 39.81 -56.54 -15.72
CA PRO A 30 39.47 -55.88 -14.45
C PRO A 30 40.34 -56.35 -13.24
N LEU A 31 40.29 -55.65 -12.09
CA LEU A 31 40.26 -56.31 -10.78
C LEU A 31 39.73 -55.38 -9.66
N LEU A 32 39.34 -55.97 -8.53
CA LEU A 32 38.85 -55.28 -7.34
C LEU A 32 39.98 -54.50 -6.64
N LEU A 33 39.66 -53.31 -6.12
CA LEU A 33 40.11 -52.92 -4.78
C LEU A 33 39.02 -52.08 -4.09
N VAL A 34 38.71 -52.37 -2.83
CA VAL A 34 37.73 -51.60 -2.05
C VAL A 34 38.40 -50.35 -1.49
N VAL A 35 37.87 -49.18 -1.84
CA VAL A 35 38.15 -47.93 -1.11
C VAL A 35 36.82 -47.31 -0.73
N PHE A 36 36.53 -47.30 0.57
CA PHE A 36 35.42 -46.53 1.14
C PHE A 36 35.74 -45.03 1.03
N VAL A 37 35.39 -44.41 -0.09
CA VAL A 37 35.19 -42.95 -0.13
C VAL A 37 33.76 -42.69 0.28
N THR A 38 33.58 -42.08 1.45
CA THR A 38 32.28 -41.56 1.87
C THR A 38 31.80 -40.54 0.85
N GLN A 39 30.77 -40.87 0.07
CA GLN A 39 29.96 -39.87 -0.59
C GLN A 39 29.18 -39.11 0.48
N ALA A 40 29.86 -38.15 1.11
CA ALA A 40 29.19 -37.03 1.75
C ALA A 40 28.37 -36.37 0.64
N SER A 41 27.05 -36.57 0.68
CA SER A 41 26.13 -35.95 -0.27
C SER A 41 26.37 -34.46 -0.21
N VAL A 42 26.91 -33.88 -1.28
CA VAL A 42 26.97 -32.42 -1.41
C VAL A 42 25.51 -32.00 -1.53
N ILE A 43 24.94 -31.56 -0.43
CA ILE A 43 23.63 -30.91 -0.40
C ILE A 43 23.83 -29.60 -1.15
N GLN A 44 23.67 -29.65 -2.47
CA GLN A 44 23.37 -28.45 -3.24
C GLN A 44 22.13 -27.86 -2.56
N PRO A 45 22.19 -26.62 -2.05
CA PRO A 45 21.01 -25.99 -1.49
C PRO A 45 19.95 -26.01 -2.57
N ALA A 46 18.74 -26.45 -2.22
CA ALA A 46 17.64 -26.47 -3.17
C ALA A 46 17.51 -25.07 -3.77
N ILE A 47 17.67 -24.98 -5.10
CA ILE A 47 17.40 -23.74 -5.83
C ILE A 47 16.00 -23.31 -5.41
N ASP A 48 15.84 -22.06 -4.95
CA ASP A 48 14.56 -21.53 -4.47
C ASP A 48 13.56 -21.41 -5.63
N GLN A 49 13.02 -22.56 -6.03
CA GLN A 49 11.88 -22.62 -6.90
C GLN A 49 10.74 -21.94 -6.16
N GLN A 50 10.17 -20.93 -6.80
CA GLN A 50 8.96 -20.27 -6.33
C GLN A 50 7.80 -21.10 -6.89
N PRO A 51 7.04 -21.85 -6.06
CA PRO A 51 5.97 -22.68 -6.56
C PRO A 51 4.97 -21.86 -7.35
N HIS A 52 4.82 -22.21 -8.62
CA HIS A 52 3.71 -21.75 -9.43
C HIS A 52 2.51 -22.66 -9.14
N ILE A 53 1.39 -22.06 -8.74
CA ILE A 53 0.14 -22.76 -8.46
C ILE A 53 -1.03 -22.02 -9.11
N ARG A 54 -2.03 -22.77 -9.56
CA ARG A 54 -3.34 -22.24 -9.89
C ARG A 54 -4.30 -22.51 -8.75
N VAL A 55 -4.95 -21.47 -8.25
CA VAL A 55 -5.96 -21.58 -7.19
C VAL A 55 -7.31 -21.08 -7.72
N ALA A 56 -8.41 -21.74 -7.32
CA ALA A 56 -9.74 -21.45 -7.85
C ALA A 56 -10.86 -21.51 -6.79
N THR A 57 -11.98 -20.87 -7.10
CA THR A 57 -13.28 -21.10 -6.46
C THR A 57 -14.33 -21.42 -7.53
N PHE A 58 -15.31 -22.25 -7.20
CA PHE A 58 -16.44 -22.56 -8.09
C PHE A 58 -17.66 -22.95 -7.25
N ASN A 59 -18.73 -22.15 -7.26
CA ASN A 59 -20.05 -22.63 -6.84
C ASN A 59 -20.56 -23.63 -7.90
N VAL A 60 -20.71 -24.89 -7.50
CA VAL A 60 -20.98 -26.03 -8.40
C VAL A 60 -22.44 -26.46 -8.47
N SER A 61 -23.33 -25.94 -7.63
CA SER A 61 -24.74 -26.41 -7.53
C SER A 61 -24.85 -27.95 -7.52
N MET A 62 -24.00 -28.59 -6.70
CA MET A 62 -24.09 -29.99 -6.33
C MET A 62 -24.93 -30.12 -5.04
N ASP A 63 -26.08 -29.45 -5.08
CA ASP A 63 -27.05 -29.29 -4.00
C ASP A 63 -28.32 -30.10 -4.27
N ALA A 64 -29.02 -30.52 -3.21
CA ALA A 64 -30.22 -31.34 -3.30
C ALA A 64 -31.34 -30.71 -4.15
N THR A 65 -31.46 -29.37 -4.20
CA THR A 65 -32.51 -28.71 -5.00
C THR A 65 -32.28 -28.87 -6.50
N ASN A 66 -31.03 -28.94 -6.96
CA ASN A 66 -30.68 -29.16 -8.38
C ASN A 66 -30.99 -30.60 -8.86
N TYR A 67 -31.32 -31.51 -7.95
CA TYR A 67 -31.68 -32.89 -8.24
C TYR A 67 -33.16 -33.23 -7.98
N LEU A 68 -33.92 -32.29 -7.40
CA LEU A 68 -35.33 -32.45 -7.05
C LEU A 68 -36.27 -31.62 -7.96
N PRO A 69 -37.55 -31.98 -8.06
CA PRO A 69 -38.57 -31.08 -8.59
C PRO A 69 -38.71 -29.83 -7.72
N ASN A 70 -39.01 -28.68 -8.34
CA ASN A 70 -39.28 -27.42 -7.64
C ASN A 70 -40.27 -27.62 -6.47
N ASN A 71 -40.04 -26.91 -5.37
CA ASN A 71 -40.86 -26.94 -4.14
C ASN A 71 -40.84 -28.30 -3.40
N LYS A 72 -39.85 -29.16 -3.63
CA LYS A 72 -39.55 -30.31 -2.77
C LYS A 72 -38.43 -29.98 -1.78
N ILE A 73 -38.67 -30.32 -0.52
CA ILE A 73 -37.66 -30.27 0.55
C ILE A 73 -36.73 -31.49 0.38
N GLY A 74 -35.42 -31.25 0.46
CA GLY A 74 -34.38 -32.29 0.37
C GLY A 74 -34.10 -32.97 1.70
N SER A 75 -33.41 -34.12 1.64
CA SER A 75 -33.17 -35.00 2.77
C SER A 75 -31.70 -35.35 3.04
N GLY A 76 -30.78 -34.91 2.19
CA GLY A 76 -29.33 -35.11 2.32
C GLY A 76 -28.79 -36.35 1.61
N VAL A 77 -29.62 -37.06 0.84
CA VAL A 77 -29.23 -38.23 0.04
C VAL A 77 -29.25 -37.96 -1.46
N GLU A 78 -29.75 -36.80 -1.89
CA GLU A 78 -29.97 -36.46 -3.28
C GLU A 78 -28.66 -36.33 -4.06
N LEU A 79 -27.62 -35.70 -3.49
CA LEU A 79 -26.28 -35.68 -4.06
C LEU A 79 -25.67 -37.09 -4.15
N ILE A 80 -25.88 -37.93 -3.13
CA ILE A 80 -25.39 -39.33 -3.11
C ILE A 80 -26.02 -40.13 -4.25
N ALA A 81 -27.31 -39.90 -4.55
CA ALA A 81 -27.98 -40.49 -5.70
C ALA A 81 -27.45 -39.92 -7.03
N ALA A 82 -27.33 -38.59 -7.15
CA ALA A 82 -26.84 -37.93 -8.36
C ALA A 82 -25.41 -38.34 -8.76
N LEU A 83 -24.55 -38.60 -7.78
CA LEU A 83 -23.19 -39.13 -7.97
C LEU A 83 -23.14 -40.61 -8.38
N LYS A 84 -24.20 -41.38 -8.11
CA LYS A 84 -24.34 -42.80 -8.52
C LYS A 84 -25.02 -42.92 -9.89
N ASP A 85 -25.91 -41.99 -10.22
CA ASP A 85 -26.65 -41.89 -11.49
C ASP A 85 -25.80 -41.32 -12.66
N ASP A 86 -24.49 -41.10 -12.47
CA ASP A 86 -23.54 -40.64 -13.51
C ASP A 86 -24.01 -39.35 -14.23
N ARG A 87 -24.64 -38.44 -13.48
CA ARG A 87 -25.38 -37.26 -13.99
C ARG A 87 -24.51 -36.33 -14.85
N GLN A 88 -25.09 -35.83 -15.95
CA GLN A 88 -24.38 -34.99 -16.94
C GLN A 88 -23.92 -33.63 -16.38
N GLN A 89 -24.66 -33.04 -15.43
CA GLN A 89 -24.28 -31.81 -14.75
C GLN A 89 -22.94 -31.97 -14.00
N ILE A 90 -22.80 -33.04 -13.22
CA ILE A 90 -21.56 -33.38 -12.50
C ILE A 90 -20.41 -33.71 -13.48
N LYS A 91 -20.70 -34.36 -14.61
CA LYS A 91 -19.70 -34.57 -15.70
C LYS A 91 -19.19 -33.25 -16.29
N ASN A 92 -20.09 -32.30 -16.56
CA ASN A 92 -19.73 -30.98 -17.08
C ASN A 92 -18.88 -30.20 -16.06
N ILE A 93 -19.22 -30.24 -14.77
CA ILE A 93 -18.44 -29.65 -13.67
C ILE A 93 -17.02 -30.24 -13.62
N ALA A 94 -16.91 -31.58 -13.67
CA ALA A 94 -15.63 -32.26 -13.69
C ALA A 94 -14.81 -31.88 -14.94
N GLU A 95 -15.43 -31.80 -16.12
CA GLU A 95 -14.80 -31.30 -17.35
C GLU A 95 -14.29 -29.85 -17.19
N ILE A 96 -15.06 -28.95 -16.55
CA ILE A 96 -14.64 -27.58 -16.26
C ILE A 96 -13.38 -27.59 -15.36
N ILE A 97 -13.39 -28.34 -14.25
CA ILE A 97 -12.26 -28.41 -13.32
C ILE A 97 -11.02 -29.03 -13.98
N GLN A 98 -11.20 -30.16 -14.71
CA GLN A 98 -10.14 -30.83 -15.46
C GLN A 98 -9.48 -29.92 -16.51
N ARG A 99 -10.27 -29.10 -17.22
CA ARG A 99 -9.76 -28.13 -18.21
C ARG A 99 -9.03 -26.95 -17.57
N ASN A 100 -9.53 -26.43 -16.45
CA ASN A 100 -8.91 -25.28 -15.77
C ASN A 100 -7.68 -25.66 -14.93
N ARG A 101 -7.53 -26.95 -14.56
CA ARG A 101 -6.34 -27.56 -13.93
C ARG A 101 -5.93 -27.09 -12.50
N PRO A 102 -6.77 -26.45 -11.66
CA PRO A 102 -6.32 -25.87 -10.40
C PRO A 102 -5.61 -26.86 -9.47
N ASP A 103 -4.61 -26.40 -8.73
CA ASP A 103 -3.86 -27.16 -7.72
C ASP A 103 -4.54 -27.16 -6.36
N ILE A 104 -5.28 -26.09 -6.07
CA ILE A 104 -6.17 -25.94 -4.91
C ILE A 104 -7.48 -25.36 -5.43
N ILE A 105 -8.62 -25.94 -5.04
CA ILE A 105 -9.95 -25.40 -5.40
C ILE A 105 -10.93 -25.52 -4.24
N LEU A 106 -11.67 -24.44 -3.99
CA LEU A 106 -12.88 -24.45 -3.17
C LEU A 106 -14.10 -24.70 -4.07
N LEU A 107 -14.93 -25.68 -3.69
CA LEU A 107 -16.23 -25.95 -4.29
C LEU A 107 -17.32 -25.52 -3.30
N ASN A 108 -18.20 -24.62 -3.72
CA ASN A 108 -19.36 -24.17 -2.95
C ASN A 108 -20.64 -24.83 -3.50
N GLU A 109 -21.67 -24.99 -2.66
CA GLU A 109 -22.84 -25.83 -2.97
C GLU A 109 -22.46 -27.28 -3.31
N PHE A 110 -21.59 -27.89 -2.51
CA PHE A 110 -21.41 -29.34 -2.46
C PHE A 110 -21.99 -29.83 -1.14
N ASP A 111 -23.18 -30.44 -1.16
CA ASP A 111 -23.88 -30.85 0.07
C ASP A 111 -23.00 -31.70 0.99
N TYR A 112 -22.99 -31.37 2.28
CA TYR A 112 -22.21 -32.10 3.27
C TYR A 112 -22.79 -33.50 3.49
N ILE A 113 -21.95 -34.52 3.31
CA ILE A 113 -22.29 -35.93 3.47
C ILE A 113 -21.37 -36.50 4.57
N ALA A 114 -21.95 -36.93 5.69
CA ALA A 114 -21.20 -37.34 6.88
C ALA A 114 -20.21 -38.50 6.65
N ASP A 115 -20.43 -39.32 5.62
CA ASP A 115 -19.45 -40.29 5.11
C ASP A 115 -18.89 -39.80 3.76
N PRO A 116 -17.69 -39.18 3.71
CA PRO A 116 -17.13 -38.63 2.47
C PRO A 116 -16.89 -39.71 1.40
N LYS A 117 -16.87 -41.00 1.76
CA LYS A 117 -16.76 -42.13 0.82
C LYS A 117 -17.98 -42.26 -0.09
N GLN A 118 -19.11 -41.67 0.30
CA GLN A 118 -20.35 -41.66 -0.49
C GLN A 118 -20.59 -40.35 -1.23
N GLY A 119 -19.72 -39.34 -1.03
CA GLY A 119 -19.75 -38.04 -1.70
C GLY A 119 -18.42 -37.74 -2.37
N VAL A 120 -17.51 -37.14 -1.61
CA VAL A 120 -16.18 -36.65 -2.04
C VAL A 120 -15.38 -37.71 -2.81
N GLU A 121 -15.22 -38.91 -2.26
CA GLU A 121 -14.39 -39.95 -2.92
C GLU A 121 -15.05 -40.50 -4.19
N ILE A 122 -16.39 -40.49 -4.29
CA ILE A 122 -17.08 -40.83 -5.54
C ILE A 122 -16.86 -39.73 -6.58
N PHE A 123 -16.96 -38.45 -6.21
CA PHE A 123 -16.69 -37.35 -7.14
C PHE A 123 -15.23 -37.36 -7.64
N LEU A 124 -14.27 -37.52 -6.73
CA LEU A 124 -12.85 -37.68 -7.05
C LEU A 124 -12.61 -38.87 -8.00
N LYS A 125 -13.02 -40.08 -7.61
CA LYS A 125 -12.70 -41.32 -8.34
C LYS A 125 -13.51 -41.49 -9.63
N GLN A 126 -14.79 -41.13 -9.64
CA GLN A 126 -15.71 -41.41 -10.74
C GLN A 126 -15.92 -40.26 -11.71
N TYR A 127 -15.49 -39.04 -11.40
CA TYR A 127 -15.62 -37.91 -12.31
C TYR A 127 -14.25 -37.28 -12.59
N LEU A 128 -13.59 -36.72 -11.58
CA LEU A 128 -12.32 -36.02 -11.75
C LEU A 128 -11.16 -36.94 -12.18
N GLY A 129 -11.12 -38.17 -11.65
CA GLY A 129 -10.14 -39.21 -11.97
C GLY A 129 -10.40 -39.98 -13.29
N LYS A 130 -11.54 -39.75 -13.98
CA LYS A 130 -11.78 -40.31 -15.32
C LYS A 130 -11.19 -39.38 -16.40
N SER A 131 -10.87 -39.93 -17.58
CA SER A 131 -10.38 -39.16 -18.74
C SER A 131 -11.38 -39.16 -19.91
N PRO A 132 -12.58 -38.53 -19.75
CA PRO A 132 -13.63 -38.56 -20.76
C PRO A 132 -13.25 -37.72 -21.99
N GLN A 133 -13.57 -38.20 -23.19
CA GLN A 133 -13.32 -37.53 -24.49
C GLN A 133 -11.89 -36.97 -24.68
N GLY A 134 -10.86 -37.63 -24.11
CA GLY A 134 -9.47 -37.22 -24.24
C GLY A 134 -9.05 -36.04 -23.34
N ILE A 135 -9.92 -35.61 -22.44
CA ILE A 135 -9.60 -34.62 -21.40
C ILE A 135 -8.79 -35.30 -20.31
N ALA A 136 -7.63 -34.74 -19.94
CA ALA A 136 -6.78 -35.34 -18.92
C ALA A 136 -7.46 -35.31 -17.54
N ALA A 137 -7.41 -36.44 -16.83
CA ALA A 137 -7.90 -36.56 -15.47
C ALA A 137 -7.21 -35.57 -14.50
N ILE A 138 -7.83 -35.33 -13.36
CA ILE A 138 -7.25 -34.60 -12.24
C ILE A 138 -7.40 -35.41 -10.96
N ASP A 139 -6.30 -35.52 -10.23
CA ASP A 139 -6.25 -36.14 -8.91
C ASP A 139 -6.04 -35.05 -7.86
N TYR A 140 -6.61 -35.29 -6.67
CA TYR A 140 -6.51 -34.44 -5.48
C TYR A 140 -6.36 -35.36 -4.27
N PRO A 141 -5.12 -35.75 -3.91
CA PRO A 141 -4.85 -36.65 -2.78
C PRO A 141 -5.23 -36.09 -1.40
N TYR A 142 -5.54 -34.78 -1.29
CA TYR A 142 -5.96 -34.15 -0.05
C TYR A 142 -7.28 -33.39 -0.25
N TYR A 143 -8.17 -33.47 0.74
CA TYR A 143 -9.40 -32.69 0.78
C TYR A 143 -9.72 -32.25 2.21
N TYR A 144 -10.45 -31.15 2.35
CA TYR A 144 -11.07 -30.75 3.61
C TYR A 144 -12.58 -30.59 3.41
N PHE A 145 -13.35 -31.25 4.30
CA PHE A 145 -14.79 -31.38 4.20
C PHE A 145 -15.39 -31.47 5.60
N ALA A 146 -16.16 -30.46 6.00
CA ALA A 146 -16.69 -30.32 7.35
C ALA A 146 -18.14 -29.80 7.34
N PRO A 147 -18.88 -29.92 8.46
CA PRO A 147 -20.24 -29.39 8.58
C PRO A 147 -20.33 -27.87 8.33
N VAL A 148 -21.53 -27.44 7.98
CA VAL A 148 -21.94 -26.05 7.76
C VAL A 148 -23.22 -25.75 8.54
N ASN A 149 -23.52 -24.47 8.79
CA ASN A 149 -24.70 -24.02 9.54
C ASN A 149 -26.02 -24.07 8.77
N THR A 150 -25.96 -24.21 7.46
CA THR A 150 -27.14 -24.30 6.59
C THR A 150 -27.99 -25.53 6.93
N GLY A 151 -29.27 -25.28 7.24
CA GLY A 151 -30.23 -26.29 7.69
C GLY A 151 -29.99 -26.85 9.10
N VAL A 152 -29.01 -26.34 9.87
CA VAL A 152 -28.85 -26.68 11.30
C VAL A 152 -29.95 -26.00 12.10
N SER A 153 -30.74 -26.77 12.85
CA SER A 153 -31.96 -26.28 13.51
C SER A 153 -31.72 -25.27 14.64
N THR A 154 -32.69 -24.37 14.83
CA THR A 154 -32.86 -23.56 16.05
C THR A 154 -34.26 -23.76 16.63
N PRO A 155 -34.50 -23.43 17.91
CA PRO A 155 -35.83 -23.53 18.53
C PRO A 155 -36.71 -22.27 18.31
N PHE A 156 -36.38 -21.42 17.34
CA PHE A 156 -36.95 -20.08 17.15
C PHE A 156 -37.81 -19.96 15.88
N ASP A 157 -38.34 -18.77 15.62
CA ASP A 157 -39.14 -18.38 14.43
C ASP A 157 -38.40 -17.22 13.75
N LEU A 158 -37.27 -17.52 13.08
CA LEU A 158 -36.23 -16.52 12.75
C LEU A 158 -36.59 -15.65 11.53
N ASP A 159 -37.59 -16.05 10.75
CA ASP A 159 -38.21 -15.23 9.71
C ASP A 159 -39.58 -14.65 10.13
N ASN A 160 -39.99 -14.83 11.39
CA ASN A 160 -41.24 -14.34 11.97
C ASN A 160 -42.50 -14.72 11.14
N ASN A 161 -42.48 -15.84 10.39
CA ASN A 161 -43.65 -16.30 9.62
C ASN A 161 -44.78 -16.87 10.50
N GLY A 162 -44.52 -17.09 11.80
CA GLY A 162 -45.47 -17.63 12.76
C GLY A 162 -45.52 -19.16 12.79
N LYS A 163 -44.48 -19.83 12.27
CA LYS A 163 -44.34 -21.29 12.28
C LYS A 163 -42.87 -21.66 12.46
N LYS A 164 -42.57 -22.32 13.58
CA LYS A 164 -41.28 -22.97 13.83
C LYS A 164 -41.14 -24.24 12.99
N THR A 165 -40.43 -24.12 11.87
CA THR A 165 -40.12 -25.22 10.94
C THR A 165 -38.90 -26.02 11.38
N ASN A 166 -37.99 -25.43 12.17
CA ASN A 166 -36.70 -25.98 12.61
C ASN A 166 -35.68 -26.20 11.47
N ASN A 167 -35.99 -25.82 10.24
CA ASN A 167 -35.08 -25.76 9.09
C ASN A 167 -35.43 -24.49 8.27
N LEU A 168 -35.10 -24.42 6.98
CA LEU A 168 -35.49 -23.30 6.12
C LEU A 168 -35.10 -21.94 6.73
N GLY A 169 -36.05 -21.03 6.95
CA GLY A 169 -35.81 -19.72 7.58
C GLY A 169 -35.39 -19.79 9.05
N ASP A 170 -35.72 -20.87 9.77
CA ASP A 170 -35.46 -21.07 11.21
C ASP A 170 -34.14 -21.80 11.51
N ALA A 171 -33.37 -22.14 10.49
CA ALA A 171 -32.04 -22.71 10.66
C ALA A 171 -30.98 -21.63 10.93
N GLN A 172 -29.85 -22.03 11.51
CA GLN A 172 -28.68 -21.17 11.71
C GLN A 172 -28.22 -20.52 10.39
N GLY A 173 -28.36 -21.20 9.26
CA GLY A 173 -28.42 -20.60 7.92
C GLY A 173 -29.45 -21.32 7.06
N TYR A 174 -29.98 -20.69 6.01
CA TYR A 174 -31.08 -21.26 5.22
C TYR A 174 -30.72 -22.60 4.57
N GLY A 175 -31.48 -23.66 4.84
CA GLY A 175 -31.25 -24.98 4.23
C GLY A 175 -32.33 -26.00 4.56
N HIS A 176 -32.44 -27.03 3.71
CA HIS A 176 -33.44 -28.09 3.85
C HIS A 176 -33.13 -29.07 5.00
N PHE A 177 -31.84 -29.34 5.22
CA PHE A 177 -31.30 -30.26 6.23
C PHE A 177 -29.89 -29.79 6.64
N PRO A 178 -29.37 -30.20 7.82
CA PRO A 178 -28.02 -29.85 8.26
C PRO A 178 -26.96 -30.29 7.25
N GLY A 179 -26.28 -29.33 6.61
CA GLY A 179 -25.26 -29.61 5.61
C GLY A 179 -25.61 -29.23 4.16
N HIS A 180 -26.85 -28.80 3.90
CA HIS A 180 -27.30 -28.35 2.57
C HIS A 180 -26.49 -27.13 2.09
N PHE A 181 -26.22 -26.99 0.79
CA PHE A 181 -25.34 -25.94 0.23
C PHE A 181 -23.91 -25.93 0.83
N GLY A 182 -23.38 -27.11 1.16
CA GLY A 182 -22.07 -27.28 1.80
C GLY A 182 -20.87 -26.82 0.97
N MET A 183 -19.68 -27.00 1.53
CA MET A 183 -18.40 -26.55 0.98
C MET A 183 -17.38 -27.70 0.99
N LEU A 184 -16.46 -27.71 0.02
CA LEU A 184 -15.43 -28.74 -0.12
C LEU A 184 -14.15 -28.13 -0.69
N VAL A 185 -13.02 -28.23 0.02
CA VAL A 185 -11.70 -27.84 -0.50
C VAL A 185 -10.96 -29.08 -1.00
N LEU A 186 -10.45 -29.02 -2.24
CA LEU A 186 -9.62 -30.06 -2.85
C LEU A 186 -8.21 -29.52 -3.10
N SER A 187 -7.17 -30.33 -2.83
CA SER A 187 -5.77 -29.90 -2.92
C SER A 187 -4.85 -31.01 -3.43
N LYS A 188 -3.89 -30.63 -4.28
CA LYS A 188 -2.75 -31.47 -4.68
C LYS A 188 -1.61 -31.45 -3.65
N TYR A 189 -1.65 -30.51 -2.72
CA TYR A 189 -0.64 -30.27 -1.68
C TYR A 189 -1.16 -30.64 -0.28
N PRO A 190 -0.30 -31.15 0.63
CA PRO A 190 -0.73 -31.55 1.97
C PRO A 190 -1.42 -30.43 2.74
N ILE A 191 -2.56 -30.76 3.35
CA ILE A 191 -3.25 -29.90 4.32
C ILE A 191 -2.63 -30.14 5.70
N VAL A 192 -2.44 -29.09 6.49
CA VAL A 192 -1.85 -29.15 7.84
C VAL A 192 -2.97 -29.20 8.87
N GLU A 193 -3.53 -30.40 9.07
CA GLU A 193 -4.76 -30.64 9.84
C GLU A 193 -4.73 -30.07 11.27
N ASP A 194 -3.61 -30.22 11.99
CA ASP A 194 -3.41 -29.72 13.37
C ASP A 194 -3.57 -28.19 13.50
N ASN A 195 -3.45 -27.44 12.39
CA ASN A 195 -3.50 -25.98 12.35
C ASN A 195 -4.79 -25.44 11.69
N ILE A 196 -5.75 -26.29 11.32
CA ILE A 196 -7.02 -25.84 10.74
C ILE A 196 -7.86 -25.13 11.81
N ARG A 197 -8.42 -23.97 11.46
CA ARG A 197 -9.36 -23.23 12.31
C ARG A 197 -10.70 -23.12 11.62
N THR A 198 -11.77 -23.48 12.32
CA THR A 198 -13.15 -23.32 11.85
C THR A 198 -13.87 -22.29 12.71
N PHE A 199 -14.78 -21.54 12.10
CA PHE A 199 -15.59 -20.51 12.77
C PHE A 199 -17.08 -20.78 12.49
N GLN A 200 -17.48 -22.06 12.60
CA GLN A 200 -18.88 -22.47 12.44
C GLN A 200 -19.72 -21.97 13.61
N HIS A 201 -19.17 -21.97 14.83
CA HIS A 201 -19.86 -21.66 16.08
C HIS A 201 -19.64 -20.23 16.58
N PHE A 202 -18.86 -19.41 15.85
CA PHE A 202 -18.69 -18.00 16.15
C PHE A 202 -20.03 -17.25 16.06
N LEU A 203 -20.42 -16.56 17.13
CA LEU A 203 -21.73 -15.91 17.27
C LEU A 203 -21.72 -14.48 16.70
N TRP A 204 -22.78 -14.10 15.98
CA TRP A 204 -22.85 -12.79 15.30
C TRP A 204 -22.77 -11.63 16.30
N LYS A 205 -23.43 -11.76 17.45
CA LYS A 205 -23.37 -10.79 18.56
C LYS A 205 -21.96 -10.49 19.12
N ASP A 206 -20.99 -11.40 18.94
CA ASP A 206 -19.64 -11.27 19.49
C ASP A 206 -18.70 -10.50 18.54
N MET A 207 -19.21 -10.10 17.37
CA MET A 207 -18.54 -9.20 16.44
C MET A 207 -18.76 -7.73 16.87
N PRO A 208 -17.69 -6.95 17.12
CA PRO A 208 -17.81 -5.55 17.52
C PRO A 208 -18.58 -4.73 16.48
N ASN A 209 -19.63 -4.02 16.91
CA ASN A 209 -20.54 -3.27 16.06
C ASN A 209 -21.14 -4.12 14.91
N ALA A 210 -21.60 -5.33 15.22
CA ALA A 210 -22.41 -6.15 14.31
C ALA A 210 -23.66 -5.39 13.85
N ILE A 211 -24.06 -5.60 12.59
CA ILE A 211 -25.27 -5.00 12.02
C ILE A 211 -26.49 -5.80 12.47
N VAL A 212 -27.17 -5.35 13.53
CA VAL A 212 -28.44 -5.93 13.97
C VAL A 212 -29.56 -5.54 12.99
N PRO A 213 -30.28 -6.49 12.36
CA PRO A 213 -31.43 -6.17 11.50
C PRO A 213 -32.60 -5.58 12.30
N ILE A 214 -33.35 -4.66 11.68
CA ILE A 214 -34.40 -3.88 12.33
C ILE A 214 -35.73 -4.15 11.64
N ASN A 215 -36.79 -4.40 12.40
CA ASN A 215 -38.14 -4.57 11.86
C ASN A 215 -38.62 -3.25 11.21
N PRO A 216 -38.97 -3.24 9.91
CA PRO A 216 -39.31 -2.01 9.19
C PRO A 216 -40.60 -1.36 9.70
N SER A 217 -41.49 -2.10 10.36
CA SER A 217 -42.76 -1.61 10.91
C SER A 217 -42.65 -1.14 12.36
N THR A 218 -42.04 -1.92 13.26
CA THR A 218 -41.96 -1.56 14.70
C THR A 218 -40.75 -0.68 15.04
N LYS A 219 -39.71 -0.69 14.20
CA LYS A 219 -38.39 -0.08 14.44
C LYS A 219 -37.59 -0.70 15.61
N GLU A 220 -38.03 -1.84 16.12
CA GLU A 220 -37.31 -2.67 17.08
C GLU A 220 -36.35 -3.63 16.36
N HIS A 221 -35.46 -4.30 17.10
CA HIS A 221 -34.62 -5.36 16.51
C HIS A 221 -35.49 -6.50 15.95
N TRP A 222 -35.09 -7.08 14.81
CA TRP A 222 -35.79 -8.21 14.22
C TRP A 222 -35.70 -9.47 15.09
N TYR A 223 -34.50 -9.77 15.59
CA TYR A 223 -34.24 -10.88 16.50
C TYR A 223 -34.44 -10.42 17.94
N ASN A 224 -35.14 -11.22 18.75
CA ASN A 224 -35.18 -10.99 20.18
C ASN A 224 -33.84 -11.39 20.85
N GLU A 225 -33.69 -11.08 22.14
CA GLU A 225 -32.45 -11.32 22.87
C GLU A 225 -32.01 -12.80 22.84
N GLN A 226 -32.93 -13.76 22.94
CA GLN A 226 -32.58 -15.19 22.97
C GLN A 226 -32.09 -15.68 21.60
N GLU A 227 -32.67 -15.17 20.51
CA GLU A 227 -32.26 -15.46 19.13
C GLU A 227 -30.89 -14.86 18.85
N TRP A 228 -30.68 -13.58 19.18
CA TRP A 228 -29.41 -12.89 18.97
C TRP A 228 -28.26 -13.50 19.80
N GLN A 229 -28.55 -14.10 20.95
CA GLN A 229 -27.56 -14.84 21.75
C GLN A 229 -27.19 -16.22 21.17
N MET A 230 -28.02 -16.80 20.29
CA MET A 230 -27.78 -18.12 19.66
C MET A 230 -27.33 -18.04 18.19
N LEU A 231 -27.59 -16.94 17.48
CA LEU A 231 -27.36 -16.84 16.04
C LEU A 231 -25.87 -16.76 15.70
N ARG A 232 -25.39 -17.75 14.94
CA ARG A 232 -24.02 -17.84 14.44
C ARG A 232 -23.79 -16.84 13.31
N LEU A 233 -22.60 -16.24 13.19
CA LEU A 233 -22.30 -15.32 12.09
C LEU A 233 -22.36 -16.05 10.75
N SER A 234 -21.54 -17.09 10.61
CA SER A 234 -21.44 -17.93 9.41
C SER A 234 -22.78 -18.55 9.03
N SER A 235 -23.26 -18.28 7.82
CA SER A 235 -24.47 -18.88 7.23
C SER A 235 -24.21 -20.30 6.74
N LYS A 236 -23.10 -20.52 6.00
CA LYS A 236 -22.52 -21.84 5.74
C LYS A 236 -21.37 -22.09 6.72
N SER A 237 -20.15 -21.64 6.41
CA SER A 237 -19.03 -21.62 7.36
C SER A 237 -17.94 -20.61 6.93
N HIS A 238 -17.01 -20.35 7.84
CA HIS A 238 -15.70 -19.75 7.57
C HIS A 238 -14.63 -20.75 8.05
N TRP A 239 -13.64 -21.03 7.21
CA TRP A 239 -12.54 -21.95 7.50
C TRP A 239 -11.19 -21.32 7.13
N ASP A 240 -10.21 -21.42 8.03
CA ASP A 240 -8.80 -21.17 7.74
C ASP A 240 -8.08 -22.52 7.65
N ILE A 241 -7.67 -22.91 6.44
CA ILE A 241 -7.12 -24.22 6.11
C ILE A 241 -5.68 -24.04 5.62
N PRO A 242 -4.65 -24.29 6.46
CA PRO A 242 -3.27 -24.12 6.05
C PRO A 242 -2.80 -25.27 5.16
N ILE A 243 -2.25 -24.94 3.98
CA ILE A 243 -1.78 -25.89 2.97
C ILE A 243 -0.28 -25.70 2.73
N ASN A 244 0.48 -26.80 2.75
CA ASN A 244 1.92 -26.82 2.57
C ASN A 244 2.31 -26.98 1.09
N VAL A 245 2.40 -25.86 0.38
CA VAL A 245 2.81 -25.83 -1.03
C VAL A 245 4.34 -25.89 -1.12
N GLN A 246 4.88 -27.09 -1.26
CA GLN A 246 6.32 -27.35 -1.50
C GLN A 246 7.24 -26.69 -0.44
N GLY A 247 6.84 -26.72 0.84
CA GLY A 247 7.57 -26.09 1.95
C GLY A 247 7.16 -24.63 2.25
N LYS A 248 6.29 -24.04 1.43
CA LYS A 248 5.74 -22.69 1.64
C LYS A 248 4.28 -22.82 2.09
N LEU A 249 4.03 -22.59 3.38
CA LEU A 249 2.68 -22.56 3.95
C LEU A 249 1.86 -21.41 3.36
N VAL A 250 0.60 -21.71 3.02
CA VAL A 250 -0.43 -20.76 2.54
C VAL A 250 -1.75 -21.08 3.23
N HIS A 251 -2.38 -20.08 3.82
CA HIS A 251 -3.70 -20.19 4.47
C HIS A 251 -4.81 -20.02 3.43
N ILE A 252 -5.66 -21.04 3.26
CA ILE A 252 -6.87 -20.95 2.44
C ILE A 252 -8.01 -20.49 3.34
N LEU A 253 -8.42 -19.23 3.17
CA LEU A 253 -9.51 -18.60 3.92
C LEU A 253 -10.81 -18.80 3.13
N ALA A 254 -11.48 -19.93 3.38
CA ALA A 254 -12.66 -20.37 2.62
C ALA A 254 -13.95 -19.94 3.32
N SER A 255 -14.81 -19.20 2.62
CA SER A 255 -16.17 -18.90 3.08
C SER A 255 -17.21 -18.98 1.97
N HIS A 256 -18.45 -19.16 2.36
CA HIS A 256 -19.63 -18.97 1.52
C HIS A 256 -20.65 -18.17 2.34
N PRO A 257 -20.63 -16.83 2.30
CA PRO A 257 -21.67 -15.98 2.87
C PRO A 257 -23.08 -16.28 2.38
N THR A 258 -24.07 -15.66 3.03
CA THR A 258 -25.47 -15.72 2.56
C THR A 258 -25.65 -14.83 1.32
N PRO A 259 -26.49 -15.21 0.34
CA PRO A 259 -26.99 -14.28 -0.67
C PRO A 259 -27.68 -13.10 0.01
N PRO A 260 -27.35 -11.82 -0.29
CA PRO A 260 -27.89 -10.63 0.37
C PRO A 260 -29.28 -10.23 -0.15
N VAL A 261 -30.14 -11.23 -0.33
CA VAL A 261 -31.48 -11.15 -0.94
C VAL A 261 -32.35 -12.31 -0.43
N PHE A 262 -33.60 -12.42 -0.89
CA PHE A 262 -34.61 -13.41 -0.47
C PHE A 262 -35.23 -13.16 0.91
N ASP A 263 -35.14 -11.92 1.39
CA ASP A 263 -35.74 -11.36 2.60
C ASP A 263 -36.43 -10.00 2.30
N GLY A 264 -36.97 -9.33 3.31
CA GLY A 264 -37.74 -8.08 3.17
C GLY A 264 -36.97 -6.79 3.48
N GLU A 265 -37.69 -5.71 3.74
CA GLU A 265 -37.11 -4.39 4.10
C GLU A 265 -36.32 -4.41 5.43
N GLU A 266 -36.37 -5.50 6.21
CA GLU A 266 -35.52 -5.70 7.38
C GLU A 266 -34.03 -5.93 7.04
N ASP A 267 -33.74 -6.35 5.80
CA ASP A 267 -32.39 -6.63 5.27
C ASP A 267 -31.49 -7.44 6.23
N ARG A 268 -31.98 -8.61 6.63
CA ARG A 268 -31.24 -9.58 7.45
C ARG A 268 -30.07 -10.16 6.67
N ASN A 269 -30.29 -10.48 5.41
CA ASN A 269 -29.32 -11.18 4.59
C ASN A 269 -28.22 -10.24 4.08
N GLY A 270 -28.52 -8.99 3.72
CA GLY A 270 -27.49 -7.99 3.39
C GLY A 270 -26.70 -7.53 4.63
N ALA A 271 -27.36 -7.41 5.79
CA ALA A 271 -26.67 -7.19 7.06
C ALA A 271 -25.71 -8.34 7.42
N ARG A 272 -26.16 -9.59 7.26
CA ARG A 272 -25.35 -10.78 7.56
C ARG A 272 -24.22 -10.99 6.56
N ASN A 273 -24.50 -10.89 5.27
CA ASN A 273 -23.50 -10.97 4.19
C ASN A 273 -22.38 -9.94 4.40
N HIS A 274 -22.72 -8.70 4.78
CA HIS A 274 -21.75 -7.68 5.13
C HIS A 274 -20.80 -8.14 6.24
N ASP A 275 -21.33 -8.62 7.36
CA ASP A 275 -20.52 -9.01 8.51
C ASP A 275 -19.76 -10.34 8.29
N GLU A 276 -20.28 -11.26 7.49
CA GLU A 276 -19.55 -12.43 7.00
C GLU A 276 -18.34 -12.02 6.15
N ILE A 277 -18.50 -11.07 5.21
CA ILE A 277 -17.36 -10.58 4.40
C ILE A 277 -16.38 -9.76 5.27
N ARG A 278 -16.90 -8.93 6.17
CA ARG A 278 -16.09 -8.14 7.11
C ARG A 278 -15.31 -9.04 8.08
N PHE A 279 -15.80 -10.24 8.41
CA PHE A 279 -15.06 -11.20 9.23
C PHE A 279 -13.66 -11.46 8.67
N TRP A 280 -13.52 -11.68 7.36
CA TRP A 280 -12.20 -11.83 6.76
C TRP A 280 -11.37 -10.55 6.80
N GLN A 281 -11.98 -9.38 6.63
CA GLN A 281 -11.26 -8.10 6.75
C GLN A 281 -10.69 -7.90 8.16
N ASP A 282 -11.48 -8.16 9.21
CA ASP A 282 -11.01 -8.08 10.59
C ASP A 282 -10.04 -9.24 10.94
N TYR A 283 -10.18 -10.43 10.33
CA TYR A 283 -9.27 -11.58 10.54
C TYR A 283 -7.87 -11.35 9.96
N ILE A 284 -7.74 -10.76 8.76
CA ILE A 284 -6.44 -10.50 8.13
C ILE A 284 -5.80 -9.18 8.58
N THR A 285 -6.55 -8.28 9.20
CA THR A 285 -6.03 -6.96 9.62
C THR A 285 -5.42 -7.04 11.03
N PRO A 286 -4.19 -6.51 11.23
CA PRO A 286 -3.48 -6.64 12.51
C PRO A 286 -4.28 -6.08 13.68
N ASN A 287 -4.37 -6.84 14.77
CA ASN A 287 -5.06 -6.45 16.01
C ASN A 287 -6.59 -6.22 15.89
N LYS A 288 -7.19 -6.42 14.71
CA LYS A 288 -8.65 -6.32 14.53
C LYS A 288 -9.35 -7.61 14.95
N GLY A 289 -8.87 -8.76 14.47
CA GLY A 289 -9.40 -10.09 14.78
C GLY A 289 -9.22 -10.56 16.23
N ASN A 290 -8.86 -9.69 17.17
CA ASN A 290 -8.65 -10.04 18.59
C ASN A 290 -9.93 -10.54 19.29
N TYR A 291 -11.11 -10.22 18.76
CA TYR A 291 -12.39 -10.73 19.24
C TYR A 291 -12.75 -12.12 18.66
N ILE A 292 -12.16 -12.48 17.52
CA ILE A 292 -12.47 -13.72 16.80
C ILE A 292 -11.96 -14.92 17.60
N TYR A 293 -12.83 -15.91 17.77
CA TYR A 293 -12.52 -17.21 18.34
C TYR A 293 -12.94 -18.32 17.37
N ASP A 294 -12.10 -19.34 17.22
CA ASP A 294 -12.45 -20.57 16.49
C ASP A 294 -13.25 -21.55 17.36
N ASP A 295 -13.73 -22.62 16.73
CA ASP A 295 -14.60 -23.64 17.34
C ASP A 295 -13.88 -24.50 18.41
N GLN A 296 -12.55 -24.35 18.56
CA GLN A 296 -11.75 -24.92 19.65
C GLN A 296 -11.42 -23.89 20.75
N GLY A 297 -11.89 -22.64 20.60
CA GLY A 297 -11.68 -21.53 21.53
C GLY A 297 -10.37 -20.75 21.34
N GLY A 298 -9.58 -21.06 20.31
CA GLY A 298 -8.38 -20.32 19.95
C GLY A 298 -8.73 -18.91 19.46
N LYS A 299 -8.03 -17.88 19.97
CA LYS A 299 -8.37 -16.46 19.73
C LYS A 299 -7.36 -15.73 18.87
N GLY A 300 -7.85 -14.75 18.12
CA GLY A 300 -7.05 -13.84 17.30
C GLY A 300 -7.20 -14.08 15.80
N GLY A 301 -6.78 -13.07 15.03
CA GLY A 301 -6.69 -13.12 13.57
C GLY A 301 -5.43 -13.81 13.06
N LEU A 302 -5.16 -13.65 11.77
CA LEU A 302 -3.97 -14.18 11.10
C LEU A 302 -2.72 -13.34 11.43
N THR A 303 -1.53 -13.95 11.42
CA THR A 303 -0.27 -13.20 11.59
C THR A 303 0.09 -12.41 10.33
N LEU A 304 0.70 -11.24 10.52
CA LEU A 304 1.15 -10.35 9.45
C LEU A 304 2.10 -10.99 8.44
N ASP A 305 2.91 -11.94 8.88
CA ASP A 305 3.87 -12.63 8.02
C ASP A 305 3.20 -13.73 7.16
N SER A 306 1.93 -14.06 7.39
CA SER A 306 1.27 -15.19 6.73
C SER A 306 0.95 -14.91 5.25
N ARG A 307 1.13 -15.95 4.43
CA ARG A 307 0.53 -16.00 3.09
C ARG A 307 -0.89 -16.50 3.23
N PHE A 308 -1.85 -15.83 2.59
CA PHE A 308 -3.23 -16.30 2.55
C PHE A 308 -3.86 -16.12 1.17
N ILE A 309 -4.93 -16.85 0.91
CA ILE A 309 -5.80 -16.67 -0.25
C ILE A 309 -7.24 -16.80 0.24
N ILE A 310 -8.03 -15.73 0.13
CA ILE A 310 -9.47 -15.81 0.38
C ILE A 310 -10.13 -16.43 -0.85
N LEU A 311 -10.92 -17.48 -0.63
CA LEU A 311 -11.71 -18.17 -1.63
C LEU A 311 -13.17 -18.17 -1.21
N GLY A 312 -14.07 -17.93 -2.16
CA GLY A 312 -15.50 -18.14 -1.92
C GLY A 312 -16.41 -17.54 -2.96
N ASP A 313 -17.65 -18.00 -2.93
CA ASP A 313 -18.79 -17.25 -3.44
C ASP A 313 -19.22 -16.27 -2.33
N GLN A 314 -18.73 -15.03 -2.40
CA GLN A 314 -18.99 -13.98 -1.42
C GLN A 314 -20.37 -13.34 -1.60
N ASN A 315 -21.10 -13.68 -2.69
CA ASN A 315 -22.44 -13.18 -2.98
C ASN A 315 -22.59 -11.63 -3.01
N ALA A 316 -21.49 -10.88 -3.17
CA ALA A 316 -21.48 -9.42 -3.14
C ALA A 316 -20.52 -8.82 -4.18
N SER A 317 -20.93 -7.75 -4.86
CA SER A 317 -20.08 -6.92 -5.72
C SER A 317 -19.91 -5.52 -5.13
N LYS A 318 -18.75 -4.91 -5.33
CA LYS A 318 -18.51 -3.50 -4.96
C LYS A 318 -19.27 -2.50 -5.85
N ASP A 319 -19.64 -2.92 -7.06
CA ASP A 319 -20.26 -2.06 -8.08
C ASP A 319 -21.76 -2.34 -8.24
N GLU A 320 -22.17 -3.60 -8.12
CA GLU A 320 -23.45 -4.14 -8.58
C GLU A 320 -24.18 -4.93 -7.48
N GLY A 321 -25.41 -5.38 -7.75
CA GLY A 321 -26.23 -6.16 -6.82
C GLY A 321 -26.84 -5.35 -5.67
N ALA A 322 -27.48 -6.08 -4.75
CA ALA A 322 -28.17 -5.53 -3.57
C ALA A 322 -27.34 -5.58 -2.28
N ALA A 323 -26.12 -6.13 -2.32
CA ALA A 323 -25.24 -6.22 -1.17
C ALA A 323 -24.94 -4.85 -0.55
N ARG A 324 -24.73 -4.80 0.78
CA ARG A 324 -24.15 -3.65 1.47
C ARG A 324 -22.70 -3.48 1.05
N LYS A 325 -22.48 -2.63 0.05
CA LYS A 325 -21.25 -2.54 -0.76
C LYS A 325 -20.01 -2.25 0.07
N GLU A 326 -20.17 -1.65 1.24
CA GLU A 326 -19.13 -1.35 2.21
C GLU A 326 -18.30 -2.59 2.58
N GLY A 327 -18.94 -3.73 2.83
CA GLY A 327 -18.25 -4.95 3.30
C GLY A 327 -17.23 -5.45 2.28
N ILE A 328 -17.69 -5.71 1.05
CA ILE A 328 -16.83 -6.17 -0.05
C ILE A 328 -15.90 -5.07 -0.56
N SER A 329 -16.30 -3.79 -0.54
CA SER A 329 -15.41 -2.69 -0.93
C SER A 329 -14.25 -2.52 0.04
N ASN A 330 -14.48 -2.64 1.35
CA ASN A 330 -13.44 -2.58 2.37
C ASN A 330 -12.47 -3.78 2.24
N LEU A 331 -12.97 -4.98 1.95
CA LEU A 331 -12.13 -6.16 1.71
C LEU A 331 -11.30 -6.03 0.43
N LEU A 332 -11.87 -5.55 -0.68
CA LEU A 332 -11.15 -5.36 -1.94
C LEU A 332 -10.19 -4.16 -1.93
N ALA A 333 -10.44 -3.16 -1.08
CA ALA A 333 -9.52 -2.06 -0.76
C ALA A 333 -8.51 -2.42 0.33
N SER A 334 -8.58 -3.63 0.90
CA SER A 334 -7.70 -4.06 1.98
C SER A 334 -6.25 -4.01 1.54
N PRO A 335 -5.39 -3.27 2.25
CA PRO A 335 -4.01 -3.08 1.81
C PRO A 335 -3.22 -4.40 1.90
N TYR A 336 -3.71 -5.39 2.64
CA TYR A 336 -3.15 -6.74 2.76
C TYR A 336 -3.45 -7.65 1.55
N ILE A 337 -4.43 -7.32 0.71
CA ILE A 337 -4.88 -8.13 -0.42
C ILE A 337 -4.31 -7.61 -1.74
N ASN A 338 -3.82 -8.53 -2.59
CA ASN A 338 -3.46 -8.27 -3.97
C ASN A 338 -4.69 -8.46 -4.87
N ASN A 339 -5.39 -7.35 -5.11
CA ASN A 339 -6.49 -7.23 -6.07
C ASN A 339 -6.10 -6.30 -7.24
N ASP A 340 -4.83 -6.32 -7.64
CA ASP A 340 -4.28 -5.40 -8.66
C ASP A 340 -4.74 -5.77 -10.10
N MET A 341 -5.32 -6.96 -10.28
CA MET A 341 -6.02 -7.37 -11.49
C MET A 341 -7.35 -8.03 -11.10
N THR A 342 -8.48 -7.48 -11.56
CA THR A 342 -9.79 -8.12 -11.38
C THR A 342 -9.97 -9.26 -12.40
N PRO A 343 -10.37 -10.48 -11.99
CA PRO A 343 -10.68 -11.56 -12.93
C PRO A 343 -11.69 -11.15 -14.01
N ALA A 344 -11.45 -11.53 -15.25
CA ALA A 344 -12.29 -11.13 -16.39
C ALA A 344 -12.52 -12.27 -17.40
N SER A 345 -13.50 -12.09 -18.29
CA SER A 345 -13.71 -12.95 -19.46
C SER A 345 -14.32 -12.19 -20.65
N VAL A 346 -13.91 -12.57 -21.87
CA VAL A 346 -14.42 -11.99 -23.12
C VAL A 346 -15.91 -12.33 -23.35
N ALA A 347 -16.40 -13.44 -22.79
CA ALA A 347 -17.80 -13.81 -22.87
C ALA A 347 -18.67 -13.10 -21.82
N GLY A 348 -18.14 -12.77 -20.63
CA GLY A 348 -18.83 -11.96 -19.62
C GLY A 348 -19.29 -10.61 -20.16
N ILE A 349 -18.49 -9.98 -21.04
CA ILE A 349 -18.84 -8.75 -21.79
C ILE A 349 -20.16 -8.88 -22.59
N LYS A 350 -20.64 -10.11 -22.85
CA LYS A 350 -21.91 -10.41 -23.53
C LYS A 350 -22.99 -10.98 -22.61
N ASN A 351 -22.78 -10.93 -21.29
CA ASN A 351 -23.78 -11.33 -20.30
C ASN A 351 -24.81 -10.21 -20.02
N SER A 352 -24.36 -8.94 -20.00
CA SER A 352 -25.22 -7.78 -19.80
C SER A 352 -24.69 -6.54 -20.54
N ASN A 353 -25.43 -5.43 -20.46
CA ASN A 353 -24.97 -4.11 -20.93
C ASN A 353 -24.20 -3.31 -19.86
N SER A 354 -23.87 -3.93 -18.71
CA SER A 354 -23.12 -3.27 -17.64
C SER A 354 -21.68 -2.95 -18.07
N PRO A 355 -21.08 -1.80 -17.67
CA PRO A 355 -19.65 -1.56 -17.87
C PRO A 355 -18.78 -2.59 -17.12
N PHE A 356 -19.31 -3.24 -16.08
CA PHE A 356 -18.61 -4.26 -15.28
C PHE A 356 -18.77 -5.68 -15.84
N ALA A 357 -19.51 -5.87 -16.95
CA ALA A 357 -19.85 -7.18 -17.51
C ALA A 357 -18.62 -8.09 -17.77
N ALA A 358 -17.46 -7.51 -18.08
CA ALA A 358 -16.20 -8.26 -18.23
C ALA A 358 -15.83 -9.09 -16.98
N ASN A 359 -16.16 -8.60 -15.79
CA ASN A 359 -15.78 -9.16 -14.49
C ASN A 359 -16.87 -10.03 -13.85
N HIS A 360 -18.00 -10.23 -14.54
CA HIS A 360 -19.09 -11.06 -14.02
C HIS A 360 -18.65 -12.51 -13.82
N THR A 361 -19.02 -13.09 -12.68
CA THR A 361 -18.74 -14.49 -12.30
C THR A 361 -20.02 -15.33 -12.21
N ALA A 362 -21.18 -14.70 -12.14
CA ALA A 362 -22.48 -15.37 -12.15
C ALA A 362 -23.34 -14.93 -13.35
N GLY A 363 -24.11 -15.88 -13.90
CA GLY A 363 -24.94 -15.72 -15.10
C GLY A 363 -26.02 -14.65 -14.97
N TRP A 364 -26.58 -14.46 -13.78
CA TRP A 364 -27.54 -13.40 -13.48
C TRP A 364 -26.91 -12.00 -13.37
N GLY A 365 -25.57 -11.89 -13.31
CA GLY A 365 -24.84 -10.70 -13.73
C GLY A 365 -24.26 -9.80 -12.63
N MET A 366 -23.36 -10.33 -11.80
CA MET A 366 -22.32 -9.52 -11.12
C MET A 366 -21.04 -10.34 -10.87
N GLN A 367 -20.01 -9.72 -10.30
CA GLN A 367 -18.91 -10.42 -9.64
C GLN A 367 -19.34 -10.87 -8.23
N ALA A 368 -19.49 -12.18 -8.02
CA ALA A 368 -19.86 -12.79 -6.74
C ALA A 368 -18.76 -13.72 -6.18
N ASP A 369 -17.97 -14.33 -7.07
CA ASP A 369 -16.95 -15.33 -6.77
C ASP A 369 -15.54 -14.71 -6.75
N TYR A 370 -14.75 -15.03 -5.74
CA TYR A 370 -13.48 -14.36 -5.46
C TYR A 370 -12.30 -15.33 -5.22
N VAL A 371 -11.13 -14.93 -5.73
CA VAL A 371 -9.81 -15.52 -5.45
C VAL A 371 -8.86 -14.37 -5.12
N LEU A 372 -8.64 -14.10 -3.83
CA LEU A 372 -7.93 -12.90 -3.35
C LEU A 372 -6.65 -13.30 -2.58
N PRO A 373 -5.49 -13.34 -3.25
CA PRO A 373 -4.20 -13.65 -2.61
C PRO A 373 -3.69 -12.47 -1.75
N SER A 374 -2.90 -12.78 -0.72
CA SER A 374 -2.17 -11.80 0.08
C SER A 374 -1.09 -11.08 -0.74
N ARG A 375 -0.82 -9.79 -0.46
CA ARG A 375 0.33 -9.09 -1.05
C ARG A 375 1.67 -9.67 -0.60
N LEU A 376 1.76 -10.14 0.65
CA LEU A 376 2.97 -10.74 1.17
C LEU A 376 3.12 -12.18 0.63
N GLY A 377 4.30 -12.47 0.09
CA GLY A 377 4.73 -13.82 -0.28
C GLY A 377 4.00 -14.49 -1.45
N ILE A 378 3.11 -13.77 -2.16
CA ILE A 378 2.37 -14.27 -3.34
C ILE A 378 2.37 -13.19 -4.44
N ASN A 379 2.92 -13.50 -5.61
CA ASN A 379 2.78 -12.69 -6.81
C ASN A 379 1.65 -13.24 -7.70
N LEU A 380 0.55 -12.49 -7.84
CA LEU A 380 -0.48 -12.75 -8.84
C LEU A 380 0.11 -12.59 -10.25
N GLN A 381 0.09 -13.66 -11.07
CA GLN A 381 0.63 -13.67 -12.43
C GLN A 381 -0.45 -13.41 -13.49
N ASN A 382 -1.62 -14.01 -13.29
CA ASN A 382 -2.75 -13.97 -14.22
C ASN A 382 -4.02 -14.41 -13.48
N ASN A 383 -5.20 -14.06 -13.97
CA ASN A 383 -6.48 -14.59 -13.47
C ASN A 383 -7.56 -14.54 -14.54
N GLY A 384 -8.71 -15.15 -14.24
CA GLY A 384 -9.84 -15.11 -15.15
C GLY A 384 -11.06 -15.89 -14.67
N VAL A 385 -12.12 -15.80 -15.46
CA VAL A 385 -13.39 -16.51 -15.27
C VAL A 385 -13.54 -17.54 -16.39
N PHE A 386 -13.90 -18.79 -16.08
CA PHE A 386 -14.21 -19.79 -17.09
C PHE A 386 -15.57 -19.50 -17.73
N TRP A 387 -15.56 -18.59 -18.71
CA TRP A 387 -16.72 -18.21 -19.50
C TRP A 387 -16.40 -18.38 -20.99
N PRO A 388 -16.67 -19.56 -21.59
CA PRO A 388 -16.59 -19.73 -23.04
C PRO A 388 -17.65 -18.88 -23.75
N LYS A 389 -17.32 -18.38 -24.95
CA LYS A 389 -18.27 -17.67 -25.82
C LYS A 389 -19.36 -18.62 -26.33
N LYS A 390 -20.54 -18.08 -26.72
CA LYS A 390 -21.70 -18.85 -27.21
C LYS A 390 -21.46 -19.68 -28.47
N ASP A 391 -20.47 -19.30 -29.29
CA ASP A 391 -20.00 -20.01 -30.48
C ASP A 391 -18.96 -21.11 -30.18
N SER A 392 -18.52 -21.25 -28.92
CA SER A 392 -17.57 -22.28 -28.51
C SER A 392 -18.27 -23.63 -28.27
N PRO A 393 -17.67 -24.77 -28.68
CA PRO A 393 -18.16 -26.11 -28.30
C PRO A 393 -18.07 -26.40 -26.78
N LEU A 394 -17.50 -25.48 -25.99
CA LEU A 394 -17.49 -25.51 -24.53
C LEU A 394 -18.68 -24.77 -23.90
N TYR A 395 -19.49 -24.01 -24.67
CA TYR A 395 -20.61 -23.26 -24.11
C TYR A 395 -21.68 -24.15 -23.46
N ARG A 396 -21.88 -25.37 -24.01
CA ARG A 396 -22.73 -26.44 -23.44
C ARG A 396 -22.46 -26.77 -21.96
N LEU A 397 -21.28 -26.39 -21.44
CA LEU A 397 -20.89 -26.63 -20.06
C LEU A 397 -21.58 -25.66 -19.09
N ILE A 398 -21.88 -24.44 -19.54
CA ILE A 398 -22.33 -23.31 -18.70
C ILE A 398 -23.65 -22.68 -19.16
N GLU A 399 -24.35 -23.33 -20.10
CA GLU A 399 -25.53 -22.80 -20.79
C GLU A 399 -26.72 -22.55 -19.86
N THR A 400 -26.87 -23.36 -18.80
CA THR A 400 -27.89 -23.25 -17.75
C THR A 400 -27.33 -23.67 -16.38
N ARG A 401 -28.04 -23.38 -15.27
CA ARG A 401 -27.73 -23.96 -13.94
C ARG A 401 -27.71 -25.49 -13.97
N SER A 402 -28.63 -26.10 -14.72
CA SER A 402 -28.69 -27.56 -14.93
C SER A 402 -27.59 -28.12 -15.84
N ALA A 403 -26.84 -27.28 -16.57
CA ALA A 403 -25.68 -27.70 -17.36
C ALA A 403 -24.42 -27.83 -16.49
N SER A 404 -24.18 -26.87 -15.57
CA SER A 404 -23.22 -27.02 -14.47
C SER A 404 -23.71 -26.28 -13.23
N SER A 405 -23.83 -24.97 -13.34
CA SER A 405 -24.11 -23.99 -12.30
C SER A 405 -24.45 -22.67 -13.00
N ASP A 406 -25.19 -21.78 -12.34
CA ASP A 406 -25.35 -20.39 -12.76
C ASP A 406 -24.13 -19.53 -12.43
N HIS A 407 -23.25 -19.97 -11.52
CA HIS A 407 -21.92 -19.41 -11.26
C HIS A 407 -20.86 -19.96 -12.23
N ARG A 408 -19.65 -19.40 -12.19
CA ARG A 408 -18.52 -19.74 -13.07
C ARG A 408 -17.26 -19.97 -12.24
N LEU A 409 -16.41 -20.90 -12.67
CA LEU A 409 -15.11 -21.13 -12.03
C LEU A 409 -14.22 -19.88 -12.20
N VAL A 410 -13.81 -19.27 -11.10
CA VAL A 410 -12.84 -18.18 -11.06
C VAL A 410 -11.49 -18.74 -10.62
N TRP A 411 -10.41 -18.35 -11.30
CA TRP A 411 -9.06 -18.86 -11.03
C TRP A 411 -8.02 -17.75 -11.06
N ALA A 412 -6.92 -17.96 -10.34
CA ALA A 412 -5.72 -17.15 -10.37
C ALA A 412 -4.47 -18.04 -10.50
N ASP A 413 -3.53 -17.65 -11.37
CA ASP A 413 -2.18 -18.19 -11.44
C ASP A 413 -1.28 -17.36 -10.50
N LEU A 414 -0.63 -18.03 -9.56
CA LEU A 414 0.10 -17.44 -8.45
C LEU A 414 1.53 -17.98 -8.38
N THR A 415 2.49 -17.14 -8.00
CA THR A 415 3.87 -17.54 -7.72
C THR A 415 4.18 -17.29 -6.25
N LEU A 416 4.51 -18.34 -5.49
CA LEU A 416 4.84 -18.22 -4.06
C LEU A 416 6.31 -17.80 -3.87
N THR A 417 6.50 -16.50 -3.71
CA THR A 417 7.80 -15.86 -3.46
C THR A 417 8.33 -16.12 -2.05
N ALA A 418 9.56 -15.67 -1.76
CA ALA A 418 10.03 -15.54 -0.39
C ALA A 418 9.11 -14.58 0.41
N LYS A 419 9.08 -14.75 1.74
CA LYS A 419 8.59 -13.67 2.62
C LYS A 419 9.71 -12.63 2.72
N ASP A 420 9.80 -11.72 1.75
CA ASP A 420 10.76 -10.62 1.81
C ASP A 420 10.49 -9.82 3.09
N LYS A 421 11.46 -9.78 4.01
CA LYS A 421 11.32 -9.06 5.28
C LYS A 421 11.06 -7.60 5.00
N GLN A 422 9.83 -7.15 5.28
CA GLN A 422 9.35 -5.82 4.98
C GLN A 422 10.27 -4.75 5.61
N ALA A 423 10.32 -3.53 5.09
CA ALA A 423 11.30 -2.56 5.58
C ALA A 423 11.05 -2.14 7.04
N LYS A 424 11.94 -2.54 7.95
CA LYS A 424 11.92 -2.16 9.37
C LYS A 424 12.04 -0.66 9.59
N ASN A 425 12.73 0.01 8.67
CA ASN A 425 12.96 1.45 8.68
C ASN A 425 12.18 2.13 7.55
N ILE A 426 11.54 3.25 7.84
CA ILE A 426 10.90 4.11 6.84
C ILE A 426 11.55 5.49 6.90
N ILE A 427 11.98 5.99 5.74
CA ILE A 427 12.38 7.38 5.55
C ILE A 427 11.35 8.00 4.62
N MET A 428 10.59 8.96 5.15
CA MET A 428 9.61 9.75 4.42
C MET A 428 10.20 11.14 4.17
N VAL A 429 10.31 11.54 2.90
CA VAL A 429 10.83 12.85 2.51
C VAL A 429 9.73 13.68 1.86
N ILE A 430 9.55 14.92 2.32
CA ILE A 430 8.59 15.87 1.76
C ILE A 430 9.37 17.09 1.24
N GLY A 431 9.20 17.42 -0.04
CA GLY A 431 9.50 18.76 -0.54
C GLY A 431 8.22 19.59 -0.46
N ASP A 432 8.09 20.47 0.53
CA ASP A 432 6.90 21.32 0.70
C ASP A 432 6.76 22.17 -0.60
N GLY A 433 5.60 22.14 -1.24
CA GLY A 433 5.35 22.89 -2.49
C GLY A 433 6.12 22.43 -3.75
N MET A 434 6.87 21.31 -3.71
CA MET A 434 7.69 20.79 -4.82
C MET A 434 6.86 20.15 -5.95
N GLY A 435 6.20 20.96 -6.77
CA GLY A 435 5.50 20.49 -7.98
C GLY A 435 6.42 20.02 -9.12
N PRO A 436 5.87 19.37 -10.17
CA PRO A 436 6.67 18.85 -11.30
C PRO A 436 7.48 19.89 -12.09
N ALA A 437 7.10 21.17 -11.99
CA ALA A 437 7.89 22.29 -12.51
C ALA A 437 9.23 22.46 -11.76
N TYR A 438 9.27 22.22 -10.45
CA TYR A 438 10.47 22.40 -9.61
C TYR A 438 11.53 21.34 -9.92
N THR A 439 11.15 20.06 -10.00
CA THR A 439 12.10 18.99 -10.37
C THR A 439 12.63 19.16 -11.79
N THR A 440 11.80 19.70 -12.69
CA THR A 440 12.19 19.95 -14.09
C THR A 440 13.08 21.18 -14.21
N GLY A 441 12.77 22.25 -13.46
CA GLY A 441 13.60 23.44 -13.35
C GLY A 441 14.96 23.11 -12.74
N TYR A 442 14.98 22.27 -11.70
CA TYR A 442 16.23 21.80 -11.09
C TYR A 442 17.07 20.96 -12.06
N ARG A 443 16.46 20.10 -12.89
CA ARG A 443 17.18 19.36 -13.94
C ARG A 443 17.87 20.31 -14.93
N TYR A 444 17.15 21.31 -15.42
CA TYR A 444 17.71 22.32 -16.35
C TYR A 444 18.66 23.31 -15.65
N TYR A 445 18.51 23.52 -14.34
CA TYR A 445 19.47 24.26 -13.53
C TYR A 445 20.77 23.48 -13.37
N MET A 446 20.75 22.16 -13.14
CA MET A 446 21.97 21.37 -13.05
C MET A 446 22.62 21.05 -14.40
N ASP A 447 21.90 21.23 -15.50
CA ASP A 447 22.34 20.97 -16.88
C ASP A 447 23.71 21.60 -17.24
N ASN A 448 24.51 20.82 -17.97
CA ASN A 448 25.73 21.25 -18.61
C ASN A 448 25.51 21.38 -20.12
N ILE A 449 25.11 22.57 -20.56
CA ILE A 449 24.86 23.00 -21.96
C ILE A 449 25.93 22.64 -23.02
N ASN A 450 27.09 22.13 -22.60
CA ASN A 450 28.16 21.62 -23.47
C ASN A 450 28.00 20.13 -23.84
N THR A 451 27.06 19.40 -23.24
CA THR A 451 26.79 17.99 -23.52
C THR A 451 25.65 17.82 -24.54
N PRO A 452 25.58 16.70 -25.27
CA PRO A 452 24.60 16.52 -26.34
C PRO A 452 23.21 16.08 -25.85
N ARG A 453 22.98 16.01 -24.52
CA ARG A 453 21.73 15.60 -23.88
C ARG A 453 21.67 16.17 -22.46
N VAL A 454 20.52 16.69 -22.08
CA VAL A 454 20.25 17.12 -20.70
C VAL A 454 20.53 15.98 -19.71
N GLU A 455 21.28 16.27 -18.65
CA GLU A 455 21.59 15.29 -17.61
C GLU A 455 20.34 14.88 -16.79
N THR A 456 20.35 13.65 -16.29
CA THR A 456 19.35 13.16 -15.32
C THR A 456 19.73 13.53 -13.89
N THR A 457 18.72 13.77 -13.06
CA THR A 457 18.88 14.03 -11.63
C THR A 457 18.42 12.86 -10.77
N ILE A 458 18.67 12.93 -9.46
CA ILE A 458 18.15 11.98 -8.47
C ILE A 458 16.62 11.80 -8.53
N PHE A 459 15.88 12.84 -8.92
CA PHE A 459 14.44 12.78 -9.12
C PHE A 459 14.06 11.89 -10.31
N ASP A 460 14.87 11.88 -11.36
CA ASP A 460 14.69 11.00 -12.52
C ASP A 460 15.02 9.53 -12.18
N GLU A 461 16.04 9.30 -11.35
CA GLU A 461 16.44 7.95 -10.91
C GLU A 461 15.44 7.29 -9.95
N LEU A 462 14.77 8.09 -9.11
CA LEU A 462 13.86 7.58 -8.06
C LEU A 462 12.38 7.62 -8.44
N LEU A 463 12.00 8.17 -9.60
CA LEU A 463 10.59 8.37 -9.98
C LEU A 463 9.84 7.04 -10.08
N THR A 464 8.74 6.91 -9.34
CA THR A 464 7.88 5.72 -9.35
C THR A 464 6.43 6.01 -9.75
N GLY A 465 5.86 7.15 -9.37
CA GLY A 465 4.44 7.39 -9.58
C GLY A 465 4.03 8.86 -9.46
N MET A 466 2.72 9.07 -9.38
CA MET A 466 2.09 10.39 -9.21
C MET A 466 1.04 10.32 -8.10
N ALA A 467 0.91 11.39 -7.33
CA ALA A 467 -0.05 11.50 -6.24
C ALA A 467 -0.93 12.74 -6.36
N SER A 468 -2.23 12.52 -6.17
CA SER A 468 -3.24 13.57 -6.09
C SER A 468 -3.41 14.08 -4.66
N THR A 469 -3.32 15.39 -4.50
CA THR A 469 -3.01 16.08 -3.23
C THR A 469 -4.22 16.68 -2.51
N TYR A 470 -5.30 16.96 -3.24
CA TYR A 470 -6.54 17.62 -2.81
C TYR A 470 -7.02 17.32 -1.36
N PRO A 471 -7.63 18.29 -0.65
CA PRO A 471 -8.14 18.09 0.71
C PRO A 471 -9.48 17.35 0.67
N VAL A 472 -10.34 17.48 1.70
CA VAL A 472 -11.74 17.04 1.57
C VAL A 472 -12.50 17.87 0.53
N ASN A 473 -13.29 17.19 -0.30
CA ASN A 473 -13.96 17.74 -1.49
C ASN A 473 -14.81 19.01 -1.22
N SER A 474 -15.29 19.19 0.02
CA SER A 474 -16.04 20.38 0.46
C SER A 474 -15.23 21.68 0.47
N GLN A 475 -13.90 21.61 0.33
CA GLN A 475 -13.00 22.75 0.20
C GLN A 475 -12.34 22.85 -1.19
N GLY A 476 -12.82 22.09 -2.18
CA GLY A 476 -12.28 22.06 -3.53
C GLY A 476 -11.01 21.21 -3.64
N TYR A 477 -10.12 21.58 -4.58
CA TYR A 477 -9.02 20.73 -5.03
C TYR A 477 -7.62 21.21 -4.63
N VAL A 478 -7.49 22.40 -4.05
CA VAL A 478 -6.20 22.96 -3.61
C VAL A 478 -6.03 22.72 -2.11
N THR A 479 -5.07 21.87 -1.75
CA THR A 479 -4.76 21.55 -0.35
C THR A 479 -3.81 22.60 0.24
N ASP A 480 -3.75 22.67 1.57
CA ASP A 480 -2.61 23.23 2.29
C ASP A 480 -1.74 22.12 2.88
N SER A 481 -0.52 22.48 3.31
CA SER A 481 0.46 21.57 3.92
C SER A 481 -0.08 20.81 5.12
N ALA A 482 -0.99 21.40 5.91
CA ALA A 482 -1.58 20.75 7.07
C ALA A 482 -2.53 19.60 6.69
N ALA A 483 -3.45 19.83 5.74
CA ALA A 483 -4.32 18.78 5.23
C ALA A 483 -3.54 17.71 4.44
N ALA A 484 -2.55 18.12 3.65
CA ALA A 484 -1.73 17.23 2.84
C ALA A 484 -0.83 16.34 3.72
N ALA A 485 -0.14 16.91 4.71
CA ALA A 485 0.67 16.16 5.66
C ALA A 485 -0.17 15.28 6.57
N THR A 486 -1.36 15.71 7.00
CA THR A 486 -2.31 14.85 7.74
C THR A 486 -2.75 13.65 6.89
N ALA A 487 -2.97 13.84 5.58
CA ALA A 487 -3.26 12.74 4.66
C ALA A 487 -2.06 11.79 4.48
N LEU A 488 -0.83 12.33 4.38
CA LEU A 488 0.43 11.57 4.28
C LEU A 488 0.84 10.88 5.60
N SER A 489 0.35 11.35 6.76
CA SER A 489 0.68 10.79 8.08
C SER A 489 -0.37 9.83 8.64
N THR A 490 -1.65 9.94 8.23
CA THR A 490 -2.77 9.14 8.78
C THR A 490 -3.48 8.24 7.78
N GLY A 491 -3.42 8.54 6.48
CA GLY A 491 -4.21 7.83 5.46
C GLY A 491 -5.67 8.30 5.32
N TYR A 492 -6.03 9.46 5.89
CA TYR A 492 -7.36 10.07 5.77
C TYR A 492 -7.28 11.49 5.19
N LYS A 493 -8.25 11.86 4.33
CA LYS A 493 -8.42 13.25 3.89
C LYS A 493 -9.02 14.09 5.02
N THR A 494 -8.57 15.32 5.17
CA THR A 494 -9.10 16.29 6.15
C THR A 494 -9.19 17.70 5.54
N TYR A 495 -9.57 18.70 6.34
CA TYR A 495 -9.74 20.09 5.92
C TYR A 495 -8.43 20.91 6.00
N ASN A 496 -8.29 21.90 5.12
CA ASN A 496 -7.12 22.79 5.09
C ASN A 496 -6.92 23.48 6.44
N GLY A 497 -5.70 23.36 6.98
CA GLY A 497 -5.32 23.82 8.31
C GLY A 497 -5.45 22.78 9.44
N ALA A 498 -6.03 21.60 9.20
CA ALA A 498 -6.10 20.52 10.21
C ALA A 498 -4.75 19.85 10.44
N ILE A 499 -4.41 19.57 11.70
CA ILE A 499 -3.17 18.89 12.11
C ILE A 499 -3.54 17.57 12.77
N GLY A 500 -3.31 16.44 12.10
CA GLY A 500 -3.49 15.11 12.71
C GLY A 500 -4.93 14.77 13.15
N VAL A 501 -5.95 15.44 12.60
CA VAL A 501 -7.37 15.28 12.98
C VAL A 501 -8.30 15.06 11.79
N ASP A 502 -9.43 14.39 12.03
CA ASP A 502 -10.50 14.19 11.05
C ASP A 502 -11.36 15.46 10.85
N VAL A 503 -12.34 15.38 9.94
CA VAL A 503 -13.30 16.48 9.67
C VAL A 503 -14.17 16.87 10.87
N ASN A 504 -14.22 16.05 11.91
CA ASN A 504 -14.93 16.28 13.17
C ASN A 504 -13.97 16.73 14.29
N LYS A 505 -12.73 17.10 13.96
CA LYS A 505 -11.65 17.50 14.87
C LYS A 505 -11.17 16.40 15.84
N LYS A 506 -11.46 15.12 15.55
CA LYS A 506 -11.00 13.98 16.37
C LYS A 506 -9.58 13.57 15.97
N PRO A 507 -8.68 13.29 16.94
CA PRO A 507 -7.35 12.73 16.66
C PRO A 507 -7.39 11.49 15.76
N LEU A 508 -6.51 11.48 14.76
CA LEU A 508 -6.24 10.36 13.87
C LEU A 508 -4.84 9.82 14.18
N LEU A 509 -4.74 8.50 14.31
CA LEU A 509 -3.46 7.82 14.57
C LEU A 509 -2.44 8.12 13.47
N THR A 510 -1.29 8.69 13.82
CA THR A 510 -0.23 8.97 12.84
C THR A 510 0.72 7.78 12.65
N LEU A 511 1.45 7.79 11.52
CA LEU A 511 2.54 6.85 11.23
C LEU A 511 3.63 6.84 12.32
N MET A 512 3.93 7.99 12.94
CA MET A 512 4.92 8.09 14.02
C MET A 512 4.39 7.51 15.32
N GLU A 513 3.14 7.78 15.67
CA GLU A 513 2.51 7.18 16.84
C GLU A 513 2.42 5.66 16.71
N ARG A 514 2.04 5.16 15.52
CA ARG A 514 2.03 3.73 15.24
C ARG A 514 3.43 3.12 15.31
N ALA A 515 4.45 3.83 14.85
CA ALA A 515 5.84 3.40 14.98
C ALA A 515 6.26 3.30 16.45
N LYS A 516 5.87 4.27 17.27
CA LYS A 516 6.15 4.29 18.71
C LYS A 516 5.41 3.18 19.47
N GLN A 517 4.15 2.90 19.11
CA GLN A 517 3.40 1.75 19.62
C GLN A 517 4.09 0.42 19.33
N LEU A 518 4.74 0.30 18.16
CA LEU A 518 5.52 -0.87 17.72
C LEU A 518 6.98 -0.85 18.22
N GLY A 519 7.33 0.02 19.17
CA GLY A 519 8.65 0.06 19.80
C GLY A 519 9.79 0.57 18.91
N LYS A 520 9.48 1.17 17.75
CA LYS A 520 10.46 1.75 16.82
C LYS A 520 10.88 3.15 17.28
N LYS A 521 12.11 3.54 16.95
CA LYS A 521 12.56 4.94 17.11
C LYS A 521 11.82 5.85 16.11
N THR A 522 11.64 7.12 16.46
CA THR A 522 10.90 8.11 15.67
C THR A 522 11.64 9.45 15.60
N GLY A 523 11.50 10.19 14.50
CA GLY A 523 12.05 11.55 14.46
C GLY A 523 11.71 12.37 13.22
N LEU A 524 12.10 13.65 13.28
CA LEU A 524 11.91 14.63 12.22
C LEU A 524 13.19 15.46 11.99
N VAL A 525 13.39 15.85 10.74
CA VAL A 525 14.43 16.76 10.24
C VAL A 525 13.74 17.73 9.28
N VAL A 526 13.73 19.03 9.58
CA VAL A 526 13.03 20.04 8.76
C VAL A 526 13.86 21.33 8.61
N THR A 527 13.72 22.06 7.50
CA THR A 527 14.33 23.41 7.36
C THR A 527 13.42 24.55 7.82
N SER A 528 12.13 24.29 8.11
CA SER A 528 11.21 25.18 8.83
C SER A 528 11.34 25.07 10.35
N GLN A 529 10.38 25.62 11.10
CA GLN A 529 10.21 25.36 12.53
C GLN A 529 9.64 23.95 12.78
N ILE A 530 10.10 23.24 13.82
CA ILE A 530 9.65 21.86 14.08
C ILE A 530 8.15 21.73 14.42
N ASN A 531 7.49 22.83 14.80
CA ASN A 531 6.04 22.93 14.98
C ASN A 531 5.31 23.51 13.74
N HIS A 532 5.93 23.53 12.56
CA HIS A 532 5.25 23.84 11.29
C HIS A 532 4.27 22.72 10.90
N ALA A 533 3.38 23.00 9.96
CA ALA A 533 2.23 22.14 9.65
C ALA A 533 2.61 20.71 9.30
N THR A 534 3.64 20.52 8.46
CA THR A 534 4.07 19.20 8.01
C THR A 534 4.61 18.33 9.14
N PRO A 535 5.65 18.73 9.92
CA PRO A 535 6.09 17.94 11.07
C PRO A 535 4.99 17.81 12.13
N ALA A 536 4.23 18.89 12.42
CA ALA A 536 3.14 18.84 13.39
C ALA A 536 2.07 17.78 13.02
N ALA A 537 1.70 17.63 11.74
CA ALA A 537 0.71 16.63 11.32
C ALA A 537 1.20 15.17 11.47
N TYR A 538 2.50 14.94 11.68
CA TYR A 538 3.05 13.63 12.02
C TYR A 538 3.16 13.37 13.52
N PHE A 539 3.22 14.40 14.38
CA PHE A 539 3.50 14.26 15.82
C PHE A 539 2.42 14.81 16.76
N SER A 540 1.52 15.67 16.29
CA SER A 540 0.55 16.42 17.11
C SER A 540 -0.88 16.27 16.58
N HIS A 541 -1.87 16.58 17.42
CA HIS A 541 -3.27 16.74 17.00
C HIS A 541 -3.75 18.14 17.34
N ASN A 542 -4.19 18.91 16.34
CA ASN A 542 -4.76 20.23 16.55
C ASN A 542 -5.78 20.59 15.46
N GLU A 543 -6.81 21.35 15.82
CA GLU A 543 -7.81 21.80 14.86
C GLU A 543 -7.31 22.89 13.90
N SER A 544 -6.14 23.48 14.16
CA SER A 544 -5.59 24.62 13.41
C SER A 544 -4.05 24.65 13.41
N ARG A 545 -3.44 24.67 12.21
CA ARG A 545 -1.97 24.88 11.99
C ARG A 545 -1.44 26.23 12.51
N LYS A 546 -2.31 27.13 12.96
CA LYS A 546 -1.93 28.45 13.51
C LYS A 546 -1.70 28.42 15.02
N ASN A 547 -2.09 27.34 15.69
CA ASN A 547 -2.01 27.16 17.14
C ASN A 547 -0.59 26.70 17.53
N TYR A 548 0.40 27.50 17.14
CA TYR A 548 1.82 27.11 17.17
C TYR A 548 2.37 26.84 18.57
N ASN A 549 1.85 27.53 19.60
CA ASN A 549 2.27 27.32 20.98
C ASN A 549 1.70 26.00 21.52
N GLU A 550 0.41 25.76 21.27
CA GLU A 550 -0.30 24.54 21.66
C GLU A 550 0.27 23.30 20.95
N ILE A 551 0.65 23.45 19.67
CA ILE A 551 1.38 22.42 18.92
C ILE A 551 2.77 22.19 19.53
N ALA A 552 3.53 23.24 19.87
CA ALA A 552 4.84 23.08 20.51
C ALA A 552 4.74 22.36 21.87
N ASP A 553 3.75 22.73 22.69
CA ASP A 553 3.48 22.09 23.99
C ASP A 553 3.14 20.61 23.84
N SER A 554 2.35 20.23 22.82
CA SER A 554 1.99 18.82 22.56
C SER A 554 3.21 17.90 22.32
N TYR A 555 4.34 18.42 21.80
CA TYR A 555 5.56 17.63 21.63
C TYR A 555 6.15 17.14 22.97
N PHE A 556 5.93 17.89 24.07
CA PHE A 556 6.38 17.50 25.41
C PHE A 556 5.29 16.79 26.21
N ASP A 557 4.03 17.22 26.06
CA ASP A 557 2.92 16.74 26.89
C ASP A 557 2.33 15.41 26.39
N GLU A 558 2.22 15.20 25.06
CA GLU A 558 1.60 14.01 24.50
C GLU A 558 2.59 12.84 24.37
N LYS A 559 2.22 11.67 24.94
CA LYS A 559 3.11 10.51 25.08
C LYS A 559 2.40 9.21 24.74
N ILE A 560 3.08 8.36 23.97
CA ILE A 560 2.63 7.00 23.64
C ILE A 560 3.22 6.04 24.67
N ASN A 561 2.37 5.36 25.44
CA ASN A 561 2.76 4.43 26.50
C ASN A 561 3.77 5.04 27.51
N GLY A 562 3.67 6.34 27.79
CA GLY A 562 4.58 7.08 28.67
C GLY A 562 5.87 7.59 28.01
N HIS A 563 6.13 7.24 26.75
CA HIS A 563 7.29 7.71 25.98
C HIS A 563 6.94 8.89 25.07
N PHE A 564 7.88 9.83 24.90
CA PHE A 564 7.74 10.94 23.95
C PHE A 564 7.55 10.45 22.51
N LYS A 565 6.68 11.11 21.76
CA LYS A 565 6.35 10.75 20.36
C LYS A 565 7.56 10.81 19.41
N ALA A 566 8.57 11.64 19.70
CA ALA A 566 9.83 11.74 18.95
C ALA A 566 11.05 11.36 19.81
N ASP A 567 12.04 10.69 19.21
CA ASP A 567 13.38 10.49 19.77
C ASP A 567 14.41 11.49 19.22
N LEU A 568 14.15 12.08 18.05
CA LEU A 568 14.99 13.11 17.46
C LEU A 568 14.14 14.17 16.75
N MET A 569 14.37 15.43 17.08
CA MET A 569 13.78 16.60 16.41
C MET A 569 14.90 17.55 16.03
N LEU A 570 15.06 17.85 14.73
CA LEU A 570 16.06 18.79 14.21
C LEU A 570 15.37 19.79 13.27
N GLY A 571 15.54 21.09 13.53
CA GLY A 571 15.03 22.18 12.69
C GLY A 571 15.16 23.53 13.36
N GLY A 572 14.30 24.48 13.03
CA GLY A 572 14.17 25.75 13.75
C GLY A 572 12.98 25.75 14.73
N GLY A 573 12.62 26.93 15.23
CA GLY A 573 11.42 27.13 16.06
C GLY A 573 11.67 27.52 17.51
N SER A 574 12.89 27.95 17.89
CA SER A 574 13.21 28.26 19.30
C SER A 574 12.27 29.30 19.92
N LYS A 575 11.69 30.19 19.11
CA LYS A 575 10.65 31.17 19.49
C LYS A 575 9.38 30.55 20.10
N TYR A 576 9.05 29.31 19.75
CA TYR A 576 7.86 28.61 20.23
C TYR A 576 8.14 27.65 21.39
N PHE A 577 9.41 27.27 21.58
CA PHE A 577 9.88 26.34 22.62
C PHE A 577 10.59 27.04 23.78
N ILE A 578 10.98 28.31 23.64
CA ILE A 578 11.52 29.17 24.69
C ILE A 578 10.63 30.42 24.77
N ARG A 579 9.53 30.32 25.51
CA ARG A 579 8.52 31.39 25.63
C ARG A 579 8.51 32.00 27.04
N PRO A 580 8.01 33.24 27.22
CA PRO A 580 7.85 33.85 28.55
C PRO A 580 6.88 33.09 29.47
N ASP A 581 5.92 32.34 28.90
CA ASP A 581 4.98 31.49 29.62
C ASP A 581 5.50 30.06 29.88
N ARG A 582 6.37 29.53 29.01
CA ARG A 582 6.85 28.14 29.06
C ARG A 582 8.20 27.95 28.37
N ASP A 583 9.15 27.31 29.05
CA ASP A 583 10.46 26.92 28.51
C ASP A 583 10.52 25.40 28.31
N LEU A 584 9.97 24.95 27.17
CA LEU A 584 9.98 23.56 26.74
C LEU A 584 11.42 23.04 26.55
N VAL A 585 12.38 23.88 26.18
CA VAL A 585 13.79 23.46 26.07
C VAL A 585 14.34 23.03 27.44
N SER A 586 14.06 23.79 28.49
CA SER A 586 14.41 23.39 29.86
C SER A 586 13.62 22.17 30.35
N GLU A 587 12.36 22.01 29.97
CA GLU A 587 11.57 20.80 30.27
C GLU A 587 12.14 19.55 29.59
N PHE A 588 12.44 19.60 28.28
CA PHE A 588 13.07 18.50 27.54
C PHE A 588 14.43 18.11 28.12
N LYS A 589 15.28 19.09 28.49
CA LYS A 589 16.57 18.85 29.14
C LYS A 589 16.41 18.17 30.51
N GLN A 590 15.40 18.56 31.30
CA GLN A 590 15.06 17.87 32.56
C GLN A 590 14.55 16.45 32.33
N ALA A 591 13.81 16.22 31.23
CA ALA A 591 13.39 14.89 30.78
C ALA A 591 14.51 14.06 30.11
N GLY A 592 15.76 14.54 30.13
CA GLY A 592 16.94 13.80 29.69
C GLY A 592 17.32 13.95 28.21
N PHE A 593 16.71 14.87 27.47
CA PHE A 593 17.10 15.14 26.08
C PHE A 593 18.46 15.85 25.99
N GLN A 594 19.24 15.51 24.96
CA GLN A 594 20.34 16.36 24.50
C GLN A 594 19.76 17.53 23.70
N TYR A 595 19.93 18.75 24.21
CA TYR A 595 19.62 19.97 23.48
C TYR A 595 20.84 20.47 22.68
N ILE A 596 20.62 20.87 21.43
CA ILE A 596 21.61 21.60 20.62
C ILE A 596 20.95 22.78 19.88
N ASP A 597 21.77 23.80 19.64
CA ASP A 597 21.43 25.12 19.09
C ASP A 597 22.37 25.55 17.95
N ASP A 598 23.30 24.67 17.56
CA ASP A 598 24.33 24.88 16.55
C ASP A 598 24.55 23.60 15.74
N LEU A 599 24.50 23.72 14.41
CA LEU A 599 24.64 22.61 13.47
C LEU A 599 26.00 21.91 13.55
N SER A 600 27.06 22.57 14.05
CA SER A 600 28.38 21.95 14.26
C SER A 600 28.29 20.73 15.21
N LYS A 601 27.34 20.78 16.16
CA LYS A 601 27.14 19.78 17.21
C LYS A 601 26.45 18.51 16.71
N LEU A 602 25.93 18.48 15.47
CA LEU A 602 25.34 17.30 14.82
C LEU A 602 26.32 16.11 14.73
N THR A 603 27.62 16.37 14.76
CA THR A 603 28.68 15.33 14.79
C THR A 603 28.86 14.68 16.17
N SER A 604 28.27 15.25 17.22
CA SER A 604 28.45 14.87 18.64
C SER A 604 27.16 14.43 19.34
N LEU A 605 26.19 13.90 18.58
CA LEU A 605 24.94 13.38 19.15
C LEU A 605 25.15 12.10 19.95
N ASN A 606 24.65 12.10 21.19
CA ASN A 606 24.64 10.94 22.09
C ASN A 606 23.51 9.98 21.68
N LYS A 607 23.84 8.80 21.11
CA LYS A 607 22.84 7.82 20.63
C LYS A 607 21.91 7.28 21.74
N GLN A 608 22.29 7.44 23.01
CA GLN A 608 21.58 6.96 24.19
C GLN A 608 20.57 7.96 24.77
N GLN A 609 20.58 9.23 24.32
CA GLN A 609 19.58 10.24 24.69
C GLN A 609 18.68 10.55 23.49
N SER A 610 17.46 11.03 23.75
CA SER A 610 16.68 11.69 22.71
C SER A 610 17.23 13.10 22.43
N VAL A 611 16.99 13.67 21.25
CA VAL A 611 17.62 14.92 20.79
C VAL A 611 16.59 15.99 20.42
N LEU A 612 16.82 17.22 20.86
CA LEU A 612 16.12 18.43 20.42
C LEU A 612 17.15 19.42 19.86
N GLY A 613 17.12 19.66 18.55
CA GLY A 613 17.96 20.62 17.85
C GLY A 613 17.13 21.78 17.30
N LEU A 614 17.37 23.00 17.82
CA LEU A 614 16.65 24.22 17.43
C LEU A 614 17.65 25.30 16.97
N PHE A 615 17.85 25.38 15.65
CA PHE A 615 18.94 26.14 15.03
C PHE A 615 18.56 27.57 14.59
N ALA A 616 17.30 27.95 14.74
CA ALA A 616 16.77 29.27 14.37
C ALA A 616 15.46 29.60 15.13
N GLU A 617 15.06 30.87 15.15
CA GLU A 617 13.79 31.30 15.78
C GLU A 617 12.54 30.68 15.10
N VAL A 618 12.53 30.61 13.77
CA VAL A 618 11.42 30.10 12.96
C VAL A 618 11.97 29.06 11.97
N GLY A 619 12.13 29.37 10.68
CA GLY A 619 12.91 28.55 9.75
C GLY A 619 14.41 28.83 9.84
N LEU A 620 15.21 27.90 9.32
CA LEU A 620 16.65 28.09 9.09
C LEU A 620 16.91 29.18 8.01
N PRO A 621 18.13 29.71 7.89
CA PRO A 621 18.51 30.53 6.74
C PRO A 621 18.40 29.73 5.42
N TRP A 622 18.07 30.42 4.33
CA TRP A 622 18.06 29.85 2.98
C TRP A 622 19.37 29.12 2.65
N THR A 623 19.28 28.03 1.90
CA THR A 623 20.43 27.27 1.39
C THR A 623 21.42 28.18 0.62
N LEU A 624 20.90 29.14 -0.16
CA LEU A 624 21.70 30.08 -0.95
C LEU A 624 22.49 31.11 -0.10
N ASP A 625 22.18 31.25 1.19
CA ASP A 625 22.95 32.07 2.14
C ASP A 625 24.01 31.28 2.94
N ASN A 626 23.96 29.95 2.88
CA ASN A 626 24.94 29.06 3.50
C ASN A 626 26.22 28.98 2.66
N LYS A 627 27.36 28.79 3.33
CA LYS A 627 28.70 28.71 2.70
C LYS A 627 29.45 27.41 3.04
N ASN A 628 28.79 26.49 3.74
CA ASN A 628 29.33 25.22 4.22
C ASN A 628 28.51 24.04 3.65
N GLU A 629 28.46 22.90 4.35
CA GLU A 629 27.55 21.80 4.00
C GLU A 629 26.08 22.22 4.14
N ASN A 630 25.26 21.79 3.18
CA ASN A 630 23.83 22.10 3.09
C ASN A 630 23.03 21.60 4.32
N HIS A 631 22.00 22.36 4.72
CA HIS A 631 21.38 22.25 6.04
C HIS A 631 20.57 20.96 6.23
N LEU A 632 19.69 20.64 5.28
CA LEU A 632 18.87 19.43 5.30
C LEU A 632 19.76 18.19 5.20
N LEU A 633 20.75 18.21 4.29
CA LEU A 633 21.73 17.15 4.10
C LEU A 633 22.48 16.82 5.40
N ALA A 634 22.98 17.84 6.11
CA ALA A 634 23.69 17.67 7.37
C ALA A 634 22.79 17.09 8.48
N MET A 635 21.56 17.63 8.63
CA MET A 635 20.61 17.15 9.62
C MET A 635 20.08 15.74 9.31
N ALA A 636 19.82 15.42 8.04
CA ALA A 636 19.36 14.09 7.62
C ALA A 636 20.43 13.02 7.85
N LYS A 637 21.70 13.32 7.55
CA LYS A 637 22.86 12.48 7.90
C LYS A 637 22.93 12.20 9.40
N ALA A 638 22.71 13.21 10.24
CA ALA A 638 22.72 13.06 11.69
C ALA A 638 21.51 12.26 12.20
N GLY A 639 20.30 12.57 11.71
CA GLY A 639 19.05 11.92 12.09
C GLY A 639 19.05 10.43 11.80
N VAL A 640 19.41 10.02 10.57
CA VAL A 640 19.51 8.60 10.19
C VAL A 640 20.49 7.87 11.12
N ARG A 641 21.72 8.38 11.27
CA ARG A 641 22.75 7.75 12.13
C ARG A 641 22.32 7.65 13.59
N HIS A 642 21.53 8.58 14.10
CA HIS A 642 21.05 8.58 15.49
C HIS A 642 19.88 7.59 15.71
N LEU A 643 18.99 7.46 14.72
CA LEU A 643 17.80 6.61 14.79
C LEU A 643 18.07 5.13 14.47
N GLU A 644 19.15 4.80 13.75
CA GLU A 644 19.58 3.42 13.48
C GLU A 644 19.60 2.51 14.73
N ASN A 645 18.80 1.44 14.71
CA ASN A 645 18.67 0.45 15.78
C ASN A 645 18.04 -0.87 15.26
N ASN A 646 17.98 -1.92 16.09
CA ASN A 646 17.53 -3.25 15.69
C ASN A 646 16.00 -3.44 15.55
N GLN A 647 15.17 -2.62 16.20
CA GLN A 647 13.71 -2.63 16.02
C GLN A 647 13.29 -1.83 14.77
N GLY A 648 14.14 -0.89 14.39
CA GLY A 648 14.00 0.02 13.26
C GLY A 648 13.45 1.38 13.65
N TYR A 649 13.25 2.25 12.66
CA TYR A 649 12.85 3.63 12.90
C TYR A 649 11.95 4.22 11.80
N VAL A 650 11.21 5.28 12.12
CA VAL A 650 10.56 6.14 11.13
C VAL A 650 11.15 7.54 11.24
N LEU A 651 11.61 8.09 10.11
CA LEU A 651 12.18 9.43 10.00
C LEU A 651 11.40 10.24 8.96
N LEU A 652 10.90 11.41 9.37
CA LEU A 652 10.44 12.46 8.47
C LEU A 652 11.62 13.38 8.12
N VAL A 653 11.76 13.72 6.85
CA VAL A 653 12.69 14.74 6.34
C VAL A 653 11.88 15.73 5.51
N GLU A 654 11.99 17.04 5.76
CA GLU A 654 11.25 18.08 5.05
C GLU A 654 12.17 19.17 4.49
N ALA A 655 12.21 19.29 3.16
CA ALA A 655 12.75 20.47 2.48
C ALA A 655 11.67 21.56 2.47
N SER A 656 11.48 22.21 3.62
CA SER A 656 10.30 23.03 3.93
C SER A 656 10.23 24.36 3.17
N GLN A 657 11.37 24.86 2.66
CA GLN A 657 11.46 26.23 2.13
C GLN A 657 11.32 26.32 0.60
N ILE A 658 11.17 25.19 -0.10
CA ILE A 658 10.82 25.17 -1.53
C ILE A 658 9.46 25.87 -1.72
N ASP A 659 8.48 25.56 -0.86
CA ASP A 659 7.19 26.25 -0.77
C ASP A 659 7.35 27.75 -0.44
N TRP A 660 8.17 28.11 0.54
CA TRP A 660 8.36 29.52 0.94
C TRP A 660 8.97 30.36 -0.19
N ALA A 661 9.88 29.77 -0.97
CA ALA A 661 10.40 30.37 -2.19
C ALA A 661 9.31 30.46 -3.28
N GLY A 662 8.49 29.42 -3.44
CA GLY A 662 7.35 29.39 -4.36
C GLY A 662 6.24 30.39 -4.03
N HIS A 663 5.93 30.61 -2.74
CA HIS A 663 5.03 31.65 -2.23
C HIS A 663 5.60 33.05 -2.49
N SER A 664 6.93 33.18 -2.41
CA SER A 664 7.65 34.43 -2.65
C SER A 664 7.85 34.72 -4.13
N ASN A 665 7.60 33.77 -5.04
CA ASN A 665 8.01 33.80 -6.45
C ASN A 665 9.54 34.05 -6.59
N ASP A 666 10.35 33.36 -5.78
CA ASP A 666 11.80 33.49 -5.71
C ASP A 666 12.48 32.26 -6.33
N ILE A 667 12.69 32.30 -7.65
CA ILE A 667 13.27 31.17 -8.39
C ILE A 667 14.72 30.86 -7.98
N ALA A 668 15.46 31.86 -7.47
CA ALA A 668 16.82 31.68 -7.00
C ALA A 668 16.86 30.88 -5.69
N ALA A 669 16.04 31.26 -4.71
CA ALA A 669 15.86 30.48 -3.49
C ALA A 669 15.33 29.07 -3.81
N ALA A 670 14.31 28.95 -4.67
CA ALA A 670 13.70 27.67 -5.02
C ALA A 670 14.70 26.67 -5.63
N MET A 671 15.59 27.11 -6.54
CA MET A 671 16.59 26.21 -7.14
C MET A 671 17.71 25.82 -6.16
N ALA A 672 18.03 26.66 -5.18
CA ALA A 672 18.97 26.32 -4.12
C ALA A 672 18.39 25.32 -3.11
N GLU A 673 17.15 25.51 -2.65
CA GLU A 673 16.46 24.54 -1.77
C GLU A 673 16.26 23.18 -2.47
N MET A 674 15.98 23.19 -3.78
CA MET A 674 15.96 21.98 -4.61
C MET A 674 17.31 21.28 -4.68
N GLN A 675 18.44 22.00 -4.56
CA GLN A 675 19.77 21.40 -4.52
C GLN A 675 20.03 20.67 -3.20
N ASP A 676 19.71 21.26 -2.05
CA ASP A 676 19.84 20.57 -0.74
C ASP A 676 18.96 19.31 -0.71
N LEU A 677 17.72 19.40 -1.18
CA LEU A 677 16.85 18.22 -1.31
C LEU A 677 17.44 17.16 -2.25
N ALA A 678 18.02 17.55 -3.39
CA ALA A 678 18.61 16.62 -4.34
C ALA A 678 19.86 15.92 -3.78
N GLU A 679 20.75 16.66 -3.12
CA GLU A 679 21.93 16.10 -2.44
C GLU A 679 21.50 15.18 -1.28
N THR A 680 20.47 15.58 -0.53
CA THR A 680 19.85 14.79 0.54
C THR A 680 19.30 13.47 0.01
N LEU A 681 18.47 13.50 -1.03
CA LEU A 681 17.93 12.29 -1.67
C LEU A 681 19.03 11.41 -2.27
N THR A 682 20.10 12.00 -2.81
CA THR A 682 21.25 11.26 -3.33
C THR A 682 21.98 10.51 -2.22
N TRP A 683 22.20 11.15 -1.07
CA TRP A 683 22.78 10.48 0.09
C TRP A 683 21.87 9.39 0.67
N LEU A 684 20.56 9.67 0.78
CA LEU A 684 19.57 8.70 1.27
C LEU A 684 19.43 7.49 0.34
N LYS A 685 19.42 7.67 -0.98
CA LYS A 685 19.44 6.59 -1.98
C LYS A 685 20.64 5.68 -1.76
N ASN A 686 21.85 6.23 -1.69
CA ASN A 686 23.08 5.46 -1.50
C ASN A 686 23.09 4.69 -0.15
N TYR A 687 22.48 5.25 0.89
CA TYR A 687 22.28 4.57 2.18
C TYR A 687 21.27 3.40 2.09
N VAL A 688 20.23 3.51 1.26
CA VAL A 688 19.18 2.47 1.11
C VAL A 688 19.55 1.38 0.10
N GLU A 689 20.25 1.70 -0.99
CA GLU A 689 20.65 0.71 -2.02
C GLU A 689 21.47 -0.46 -1.46
N ASN A 690 22.20 -0.24 -0.36
CA ASN A 690 23.02 -1.25 0.31
C ASN A 690 22.27 -1.98 1.44
N ARG A 691 20.93 -1.88 1.49
CA ARG A 691 20.10 -2.38 2.59
C ARG A 691 18.85 -3.12 2.10
N HIS A 692 18.36 -4.03 2.93
CA HIS A 692 17.11 -4.78 2.70
C HIS A 692 16.04 -4.46 3.77
N ASP A 693 16.40 -3.72 4.80
CA ASP A 693 15.57 -3.37 5.96
C ASP A 693 15.01 -1.94 5.91
N THR A 694 15.24 -1.18 4.83
CA THR A 694 14.81 0.23 4.72
C THR A 694 14.00 0.49 3.45
N LEU A 695 12.98 1.33 3.60
CA LEU A 695 12.20 1.96 2.53
C LEU A 695 12.48 3.47 2.56
N LEU A 696 12.79 4.05 1.40
CA LEU A 696 12.77 5.49 1.17
C LEU A 696 11.57 5.81 0.27
N VAL A 697 10.73 6.75 0.70
CA VAL A 697 9.70 7.38 -0.13
C VAL A 697 9.89 8.88 -0.07
N ALA A 698 9.81 9.56 -1.21
CA ALA A 698 9.75 11.00 -1.30
C ALA A 698 8.54 11.45 -2.13
N THR A 699 7.99 12.60 -1.80
CA THR A 699 6.87 13.24 -2.52
C THR A 699 6.90 14.74 -2.27
N ALA A 700 6.06 15.49 -2.97
CA ALA A 700 5.56 16.76 -2.46
C ALA A 700 4.24 16.54 -1.70
N ASP A 701 3.80 17.57 -1.01
CA ASP A 701 2.49 17.68 -0.39
C ASP A 701 1.51 18.51 -1.26
N HIS A 702 2.02 19.55 -1.93
CA HIS A 702 1.40 20.33 -3.00
C HIS A 702 2.46 20.93 -3.96
N SER A 703 2.03 21.86 -4.83
CA SER A 703 2.86 22.57 -5.81
C SER A 703 2.60 24.07 -5.67
N THR A 704 3.61 24.91 -5.44
CA THR A 704 3.40 26.32 -5.06
C THR A 704 3.80 27.32 -6.15
N GLY A 705 3.17 28.51 -6.16
CA GLY A 705 3.44 29.63 -7.08
C GLY A 705 2.94 29.45 -8.51
N GLY A 706 2.71 28.20 -8.93
CA GLY A 706 2.34 27.87 -10.32
C GLY A 706 3.44 28.25 -11.31
N LEU A 707 4.67 27.83 -10.96
CA LEU A 707 5.92 28.04 -11.69
C LEU A 707 5.86 27.52 -13.14
N THR A 708 6.32 28.33 -14.10
CA THR A 708 6.59 27.94 -15.48
C THR A 708 8.04 28.24 -15.89
N LEU A 709 8.63 27.30 -16.62
CA LEU A 709 10.01 27.38 -17.12
C LEU A 709 9.96 27.95 -18.54
N GLY A 710 10.01 29.29 -18.63
CA GLY A 710 9.62 30.04 -19.82
C GLY A 710 8.30 30.79 -19.59
N ALA A 711 8.22 32.00 -20.12
CA ALA A 711 7.09 32.92 -19.98
C ALA A 711 6.93 33.82 -21.23
N ASN A 712 5.88 34.64 -21.24
CA ASN A 712 5.68 35.77 -22.18
C ASN A 712 5.65 35.43 -23.68
N GLY A 713 5.52 34.15 -24.05
CA GLY A 713 5.61 33.68 -25.44
C GLY A 713 7.05 33.51 -25.95
N ASP A 714 8.04 33.69 -25.10
CA ASP A 714 9.44 33.37 -25.38
C ASP A 714 9.75 31.94 -24.90
N TYR A 715 10.30 31.11 -25.78
CA TYR A 715 10.54 29.69 -25.54
C TYR A 715 11.91 29.40 -24.90
N ARG A 716 12.56 30.42 -24.34
CA ARG A 716 13.78 30.29 -23.54
C ARG A 716 13.47 30.22 -22.05
N TRP A 717 14.24 29.43 -21.32
CA TRP A 717 14.44 29.56 -19.88
C TRP A 717 15.95 29.56 -19.63
N GLN A 718 16.45 30.49 -18.83
CA GLN A 718 17.89 30.82 -18.75
C GLN A 718 18.42 30.69 -17.30
N PRO A 719 18.60 29.46 -16.77
CA PRO A 719 19.04 29.23 -15.40
C PRO A 719 20.51 29.59 -15.14
N GLU A 720 21.31 29.92 -16.16
CA GLU A 720 22.69 30.36 -15.99
C GLU A 720 22.81 31.64 -15.16
N PHE A 721 21.80 32.51 -15.15
CA PHE A 721 21.75 33.69 -14.28
C PHE A 721 21.63 33.33 -12.78
N LEU A 722 21.09 32.14 -12.45
CA LEU A 722 20.95 31.67 -11.08
C LEU A 722 22.27 31.11 -10.54
N LYS A 723 23.08 30.47 -11.41
CA LYS A 723 24.38 29.86 -11.06
C LYS A 723 25.43 30.87 -10.55
N ASN A 724 25.23 32.16 -10.82
CA ASN A 724 26.14 33.23 -10.42
C ASN A 724 25.76 33.87 -9.07
N LEU A 725 24.60 33.54 -8.49
CA LEU A 725 24.17 34.03 -7.19
C LEU A 725 24.92 33.32 -6.06
N SER A 726 25.33 34.08 -5.04
CA SER A 726 26.15 33.59 -3.90
C SER A 726 25.61 34.01 -2.51
N VAL A 727 24.40 34.57 -2.52
CA VAL A 727 23.54 34.98 -1.40
C VAL A 727 22.10 35.04 -1.92
N SER A 728 21.10 34.88 -1.05
CA SER A 728 19.69 34.95 -1.47
C SER A 728 19.28 36.37 -1.91
N PRO A 729 18.29 36.53 -2.81
CA PRO A 729 17.73 37.84 -3.14
C PRO A 729 17.21 38.61 -1.91
N LYS A 730 16.81 37.89 -0.85
CA LYS A 730 16.44 38.43 0.46
C LYS A 730 17.64 39.03 1.19
N SER A 731 18.76 38.32 1.29
CA SER A 731 20.01 38.85 1.86
C SER A 731 20.58 40.03 1.06
N ILE A 732 20.42 40.02 -0.28
CA ILE A 732 20.78 41.15 -1.12
C ILE A 732 19.90 42.37 -0.78
N SER A 733 18.58 42.21 -0.66
CA SER A 733 17.70 43.34 -0.34
C SER A 733 17.95 43.91 1.06
N THR A 734 18.19 43.07 2.07
CA THR A 734 18.59 43.52 3.42
C THR A 734 19.90 44.31 3.37
N LYS A 735 20.92 43.79 2.67
CA LYS A 735 22.22 44.46 2.51
C LYS A 735 22.10 45.81 1.79
N LEU A 736 21.20 45.95 0.82
CA LEU A 736 20.97 47.20 0.09
C LEU A 736 20.12 48.20 0.90
N ALA A 737 19.06 47.75 1.59
CA ALA A 737 18.20 48.62 2.41
C ALA A 737 18.94 49.31 3.58
N HIS A 738 20.01 48.69 4.08
CA HIS A 738 20.88 49.30 5.10
C HIS A 738 21.88 50.34 4.56
N GLN A 739 21.86 50.68 3.27
CA GLN A 739 22.77 51.68 2.66
C GLN A 739 22.06 53.02 2.47
N ASN A 740 22.60 54.08 3.10
CA ASN A 740 22.10 55.46 2.98
C ASN A 740 22.49 56.13 1.64
N THR A 741 22.50 55.38 0.55
CA THR A 741 22.98 55.78 -0.79
C THR A 741 22.15 55.12 -1.88
N ALA A 742 21.86 55.83 -2.96
CA ALA A 742 21.13 55.28 -4.10
C ALA A 742 21.80 54.01 -4.66
N ILE A 743 20.98 53.01 -5.00
CA ILE A 743 21.43 51.70 -5.49
C ILE A 743 21.89 51.83 -6.95
N SER A 744 23.17 51.61 -7.21
CA SER A 744 23.76 51.71 -8.56
C SER A 744 23.75 50.38 -9.34
N ALA A 745 23.86 50.48 -10.67
CA ALA A 745 24.00 49.33 -11.56
C ALA A 745 25.21 48.44 -11.22
N GLN A 746 26.31 49.02 -10.73
CA GLN A 746 27.48 48.25 -10.30
C GLN A 746 27.18 47.45 -9.02
N GLN A 747 26.55 48.06 -8.00
CA GLN A 747 26.18 47.35 -6.76
C GLN A 747 25.22 46.18 -7.03
N LEU A 748 24.28 46.35 -7.97
CA LEU A 748 23.38 45.26 -8.38
C LEU A 748 24.13 44.19 -9.19
N THR A 749 25.04 44.58 -10.09
CA THR A 749 25.90 43.65 -10.85
C THR A 749 26.77 42.81 -9.92
N ASP A 750 27.41 43.43 -8.92
CA ASP A 750 28.28 42.78 -7.94
C ASP A 750 27.51 41.83 -7.01
N ALA A 751 26.22 42.13 -6.75
CA ALA A 751 25.37 41.32 -5.89
C ALA A 751 24.69 40.15 -6.63
N LEU A 752 24.32 40.35 -7.90
CA LEU A 752 23.57 39.38 -8.71
C LEU A 752 24.47 38.51 -9.59
N GLY A 753 25.74 38.87 -9.78
CA GLY A 753 26.69 38.10 -10.58
C GLY A 753 26.43 38.15 -12.09
N PHE A 754 25.60 39.08 -12.56
CA PHE A 754 25.37 39.36 -13.98
C PHE A 754 25.18 40.85 -14.23
N ILE A 755 25.55 41.32 -15.43
CA ILE A 755 25.58 42.75 -15.77
C ILE A 755 24.16 43.34 -15.73
N ILE A 756 23.98 44.34 -14.88
CA ILE A 756 22.79 45.21 -14.78
C ILE A 756 23.06 46.51 -15.51
N THR A 757 22.09 46.98 -16.28
CA THR A 757 22.14 48.27 -16.97
C THR A 757 21.65 49.42 -16.07
N ASP A 758 22.05 50.65 -16.37
CA ASP A 758 21.51 51.83 -15.68
C ASP A 758 19.98 51.94 -15.79
N GLN A 759 19.39 51.42 -16.88
CA GLN A 759 17.93 51.39 -17.06
C GLN A 759 17.24 50.43 -16.09
N GLU A 760 17.84 49.28 -15.80
CA GLU A 760 17.35 48.34 -14.78
C GLU A 760 17.63 48.86 -13.36
N ALA A 761 18.78 49.50 -13.14
CA ALA A 761 19.12 50.12 -11.85
C ALA A 761 18.19 51.31 -11.51
N ASN A 762 17.75 52.08 -12.50
CA ASN A 762 16.78 53.17 -12.31
C ASN A 762 15.47 52.72 -11.66
N LEU A 763 15.09 51.45 -11.78
CA LEU A 763 13.92 50.88 -11.09
C LEU A 763 14.08 50.92 -9.56
N PHE A 764 15.30 51.00 -9.03
CA PHE A 764 15.59 50.97 -7.59
C PHE A 764 15.70 52.36 -6.96
N ILE A 765 15.65 53.46 -7.73
CA ILE A 765 15.94 54.82 -7.24
C ILE A 765 15.01 55.26 -6.10
N ASP A 766 13.70 55.02 -6.23
CA ASP A 766 12.70 55.43 -5.23
C ASP A 766 12.48 54.39 -4.11
N ARG A 767 13.33 53.34 -4.04
CA ARG A 767 13.17 52.21 -3.13
C ARG A 767 14.23 52.21 -2.02
N SER A 768 13.77 52.29 -0.77
CA SER A 768 14.63 52.32 0.42
C SER A 768 14.28 51.26 1.47
N ASP A 769 13.08 50.67 1.42
CA ASP A 769 12.70 49.56 2.28
C ASP A 769 13.10 48.21 1.68
N GLU A 770 13.47 47.27 2.56
CA GLU A 770 13.89 45.92 2.19
C GLU A 770 12.88 45.16 1.33
N LYS A 771 11.57 45.38 1.54
CA LYS A 771 10.52 44.65 0.84
C LYS A 771 10.39 45.12 -0.61
N SER A 772 10.32 46.43 -0.86
CA SER A 772 10.21 46.95 -2.23
C SER A 772 11.46 46.66 -3.06
N ILE A 773 12.64 46.61 -2.43
CA ILE A 773 13.90 46.15 -3.03
C ILE A 773 13.83 44.65 -3.33
N TYR A 774 13.37 43.81 -2.39
CA TYR A 774 13.24 42.35 -2.57
C TYR A 774 12.32 41.99 -3.75
N GLU A 775 11.13 42.61 -3.83
CA GLU A 775 10.21 42.40 -4.95
C GLU A 775 10.85 42.77 -6.30
N GLN A 776 11.63 43.86 -6.37
CA GLN A 776 12.27 44.26 -7.62
C GLN A 776 13.45 43.36 -8.02
N ILE A 777 14.19 42.79 -7.06
CA ILE A 777 15.25 41.82 -7.36
C ILE A 777 14.64 40.55 -7.96
N LYS A 778 13.56 40.01 -7.38
CA LYS A 778 12.88 38.83 -7.92
C LYS A 778 12.36 39.07 -9.34
N LEU A 779 11.65 40.18 -9.57
CA LEU A 779 11.16 40.56 -10.90
C LEU A 779 12.29 40.73 -11.93
N LEU A 780 13.47 41.20 -11.50
CA LEU A 780 14.66 41.31 -12.36
C LEU A 780 15.28 39.95 -12.67
N ILE A 781 15.33 39.03 -11.69
CA ILE A 781 15.78 37.65 -11.88
C ILE A 781 14.82 36.90 -12.80
N ASP A 782 13.51 36.91 -12.53
CA ASP A 782 12.48 36.29 -13.36
C ASP A 782 12.52 36.79 -14.81
N ALA A 783 12.74 38.10 -15.02
CA ALA A 783 12.87 38.68 -16.35
C ALA A 783 14.15 38.24 -17.10
N ARG A 784 15.26 37.99 -16.38
CA ARG A 784 16.51 37.50 -16.98
C ARG A 784 16.51 35.99 -17.22
N THR A 785 15.89 35.21 -16.34
CA THR A 785 15.69 33.76 -16.52
C THR A 785 14.52 33.42 -17.45
N ASN A 786 13.62 34.38 -17.72
CA ASN A 786 12.29 34.18 -18.31
C ASN A 786 11.45 33.16 -17.51
N THR A 787 11.50 33.23 -16.18
CA THR A 787 10.62 32.45 -15.30
C THR A 787 9.21 33.05 -15.31
N GLY A 788 8.18 32.20 -15.30
CA GLY A 788 6.80 32.61 -15.11
C GLY A 788 6.23 32.12 -13.78
N TRP A 789 5.34 32.92 -13.21
CA TRP A 789 4.57 32.60 -12.01
C TRP A 789 3.11 32.96 -12.26
N THR A 790 2.18 32.13 -11.78
CA THR A 790 0.72 32.31 -12.03
C THR A 790 -0.07 32.54 -10.74
N SER A 791 0.55 32.38 -9.58
CA SER A 791 -0.02 32.55 -8.25
C SER A 791 1.07 33.04 -7.29
N SER A 792 0.67 33.31 -6.04
CA SER A 792 1.57 33.38 -4.87
C SER A 792 1.10 32.41 -3.77
N GLY A 793 0.38 31.35 -4.18
CA GLY A 793 -0.14 30.28 -3.33
C GLY A 793 -0.12 28.94 -4.06
N HIS A 794 -0.68 27.91 -3.43
CA HIS A 794 -0.60 26.54 -3.94
C HIS A 794 -1.47 26.32 -5.19
N THR A 795 -1.19 25.22 -5.90
CA THR A 795 -1.84 24.80 -7.13
C THR A 795 -2.26 23.33 -7.04
N GLY A 796 -3.45 23.01 -7.57
CA GLY A 796 -4.04 21.67 -7.50
C GLY A 796 -3.55 20.71 -8.59
N ILE A 797 -2.25 20.72 -8.89
CA ILE A 797 -1.62 19.76 -9.81
C ILE A 797 -1.12 18.54 -9.02
N ASP A 798 -1.20 17.35 -9.63
CA ASP A 798 -0.61 16.13 -9.08
C ASP A 798 0.91 16.25 -8.97
N VAL A 799 1.46 15.67 -7.90
CA VAL A 799 2.90 15.72 -7.56
C VAL A 799 3.54 14.36 -7.78
N GLN A 800 4.86 14.32 -8.02
CA GLN A 800 5.55 13.04 -8.22
C GLN A 800 5.77 12.28 -6.91
N VAL A 801 5.77 10.95 -7.01
CA VAL A 801 6.17 10.03 -5.94
C VAL A 801 7.42 9.29 -6.35
N PHE A 802 8.44 9.37 -5.49
CA PHE A 802 9.74 8.75 -5.68
C PHE A 802 9.92 7.66 -4.61
N ALA A 803 10.48 6.50 -4.95
CA ALA A 803 10.69 5.45 -3.94
C ALA A 803 11.84 4.49 -4.29
N THR A 804 12.56 4.00 -3.27
CA THR A 804 13.57 2.94 -3.39
C THR A 804 13.71 2.15 -2.07
N GLY A 805 14.37 1.00 -2.11
CA GLY A 805 14.43 0.05 -0.99
C GLY A 805 13.25 -0.93 -0.97
N ASN A 806 13.11 -1.69 0.12
CA ASN A 806 12.13 -2.77 0.16
C ASN A 806 10.70 -2.22 0.33
N GLY A 807 9.77 -2.67 -0.52
CA GLY A 807 8.39 -2.15 -0.61
C GLY A 807 8.19 -1.05 -1.66
N ALA A 808 9.24 -0.46 -2.24
CA ALA A 808 9.13 0.67 -3.17
C ALA A 808 8.23 0.43 -4.41
N LYS A 809 8.05 -0.83 -4.83
CA LYS A 809 7.16 -1.19 -5.94
C LYS A 809 5.68 -0.83 -5.69
N ALA A 810 5.26 -0.68 -4.43
CA ALA A 810 3.89 -0.29 -4.09
C ALA A 810 3.51 1.13 -4.55
N PHE A 811 4.49 1.97 -4.87
CA PHE A 811 4.29 3.35 -5.30
C PHE A 811 4.35 3.52 -6.83
N ASN A 812 4.55 2.44 -7.59
CA ASN A 812 4.59 2.42 -9.06
C ASN A 812 3.20 2.53 -9.70
N ARG A 813 2.52 3.67 -9.50
CA ARG A 813 1.13 3.92 -9.92
C ARG A 813 0.76 5.41 -9.82
N HIS A 814 -0.41 5.76 -10.37
CA HIS A 814 -1.17 6.93 -9.90
C HIS A 814 -1.90 6.56 -8.59
N GLN A 815 -1.99 7.50 -7.64
CA GLN A 815 -2.61 7.29 -6.33
C GLN A 815 -3.04 8.62 -5.68
N THR A 816 -3.60 8.59 -4.47
CA THR A 816 -3.75 9.78 -3.61
C THR A 816 -2.64 9.85 -2.56
N ASN A 817 -2.41 11.04 -1.98
CA ASN A 817 -1.54 11.18 -0.80
C ASN A 817 -1.97 10.28 0.39
N THR A 818 -3.27 9.98 0.55
CA THR A 818 -3.71 9.01 1.57
C THR A 818 -3.27 7.58 1.30
N ASP A 819 -3.09 7.20 0.03
CA ASP A 819 -2.69 5.83 -0.32
C ASP A 819 -1.20 5.61 -0.12
N ILE A 820 -0.38 6.67 -0.24
CA ILE A 820 1.02 6.66 0.19
C ILE A 820 1.08 6.27 1.66
N ALA A 821 0.34 6.99 2.53
CA ALA A 821 0.29 6.71 3.95
C ALA A 821 -0.14 5.26 4.24
N LYS A 822 -1.22 4.77 3.61
CA LYS A 822 -1.68 3.36 3.76
C LYS A 822 -0.60 2.33 3.41
N GLN A 823 0.22 2.58 2.38
CA GLN A 823 1.37 1.71 2.06
C GLN A 823 2.51 1.84 3.08
N LEU A 824 2.75 3.02 3.66
CA LEU A 824 3.71 3.18 4.75
C LEU A 824 3.24 2.46 6.03
N PHE A 825 1.94 2.50 6.35
CA PHE A 825 1.36 1.72 7.46
C PHE A 825 1.55 0.21 7.26
N LEU A 826 1.31 -0.34 6.06
CA LEU A 826 1.63 -1.76 5.77
C LEU A 826 3.08 -2.11 6.11
N VAL A 827 4.01 -1.29 5.62
CA VAL A 827 5.46 -1.52 5.75
C VAL A 827 5.91 -1.42 7.19
N LEU A 828 5.30 -0.52 7.94
CA LEU A 828 5.52 -0.31 9.36
C LEU A 828 5.01 -1.47 10.22
N GLU A 829 3.83 -2.01 9.90
CA GLU A 829 3.17 -3.04 10.70
C GLU A 829 3.77 -4.44 10.53
N GLY A 830 4.11 -4.88 9.30
CA GLY A 830 4.54 -6.26 9.01
C GLY A 830 5.98 -6.64 9.40
N ASN A 831 6.43 -6.34 10.63
CA ASN A 831 7.86 -6.40 11.02
C ASN A 831 8.21 -6.79 12.46
#